data_AF-A0A964TZF1-F1
#
_entry.id   AF-A0A964TZF1-F1
#
_cell.length_a   1.000
_cell.length_b   1.000
_cell.length_c   1.000
_cell.angle_alpha   90.00
_cell.angle_beta   90.00
_cell.angle_gamma   90.00
#
_symmetry.space_group_name_H-M   'P 1'
#
loop_
_entity.id
_entity.type
_entity.pdbx_description
1 polymer ?
#
loop_
_entity_poly.entity_id
_entity_poly.type
_entity_poly.pdbx_seq_one_letter_code
_entity_poly.pdbx_strand_id
1 'polypeptide(L)'
;LQWRNAKLEFGSPKRLLDSLEQHTNNDWLTRARDADDVVALKNLLVLPEVQDRLRDPRDLRLLWDVCRIPDFRGISPTEHAGLLGRVFEFLHGQGRIDPDWLAHNIKRIDRTEGDIDALSKRLAYIRTWTYIAQRKAWVDDENHWREATRAVEDRLSDALHAGLTQRFVDRRTSVLLRRLKQKESLVADVNDKGEVTVEGELIGRLEGFRFKQDKTASPDEAKTLRQASLAALVPLFHLRADTFYNAPDTEFEFTEQGGLMWGTSAVGKLVRSDDAMRPTVEAFVDDEAGPDVAEKVRRRLQHFIDRKIAALFEPLLNMSRDETLSGLARGVAFQLVEAMGVIPRAQIANDIKALDQDARGMLRKHGVRFGQFTIFLPLLLKPAPTRLRLVLRSLHEGLDEFPESPPPGLVTIPHITDVPGAHYTMAGYHPAGARAIRIDMLERLADLLRACDSRTGFEATPDMLSITGTTLEQFADLMQGLGYAAERGEREKVKPAVDAPAADGETPDAPAAEETPTEDVADPVETASDAPTDTPDAAQPAEPDALEVFYTFTWAPRPRRDANRPARKPDGEGRGPRKGAKGGKPKGEGRKGGKGDGRKPERDKRSAQAAKPQRIDPDNPFAAALAGFKTKD
;
A
#
# COMPACT_ATOMS: atom_id res chain seq x y z
N LEU A 1 17.71 -4.77 47.57
CA LEU A 1 17.70 -3.30 47.38
C LEU A 1 18.81 -2.67 48.22
N GLN A 2 19.42 -1.56 47.78
CA GLN A 2 20.48 -0.89 48.57
C GLN A 2 19.86 0.13 49.55
N TRP A 3 20.41 0.20 50.76
CA TRP A 3 19.94 1.10 51.82
C TRP A 3 21.05 2.00 52.33
N ARG A 4 20.67 3.25 52.65
CA ARG A 4 21.51 4.28 53.24
C ARG A 4 20.73 4.99 54.34
N ASN A 5 21.35 5.20 55.49
CA ASN A 5 20.70 5.86 56.62
C ASN A 5 20.43 7.35 56.32
N ALA A 6 19.20 7.81 56.54
CA ALA A 6 18.81 9.21 56.39
C ALA A 6 18.88 10.02 57.71
N LYS A 7 18.94 9.35 58.86
CA LYS A 7 18.98 9.99 60.19
C LYS A 7 20.44 10.19 60.63
N LEU A 8 21.03 11.31 60.23
CA LEU A 8 22.44 11.61 60.48
C LEU A 8 22.67 12.35 61.81
N GLU A 9 23.76 12.00 62.51
CA GLU A 9 24.12 12.59 63.80
C GLU A 9 25.31 13.55 63.69
N PHE A 10 25.07 14.85 63.89
CA PHE A 10 26.12 15.88 63.76
C PHE A 10 26.78 16.27 65.09
N GLY A 11 26.69 15.42 66.12
CA GLY A 11 27.23 15.75 67.45
C GLY A 11 28.76 15.66 67.56
N SER A 12 29.40 14.84 66.72
CA SER A 12 30.84 14.75 66.58
C SER A 12 31.19 14.08 65.24
N PRO A 13 32.41 14.25 64.70
CA PRO A 13 32.82 13.59 63.45
C PRO A 13 32.65 12.06 63.49
N LYS A 14 32.98 11.44 64.63
CA LYS A 14 32.80 10.01 64.85
C LYS A 14 31.33 9.59 64.78
N ARG A 15 30.44 10.32 65.47
CA ARG A 15 28.99 10.03 65.44
C ARG A 15 28.39 10.18 64.04
N LEU A 16 28.83 11.18 63.29
CA LEU A 16 28.38 11.35 61.91
C LEU A 16 28.78 10.13 61.07
N LEU A 17 30.04 9.70 61.17
CA LEU A 17 30.53 8.54 60.44
C LEU A 17 29.77 7.27 60.85
N ASP A 18 29.66 7.00 62.16
CA ASP A 18 28.92 5.85 62.68
C ASP A 18 27.46 5.85 62.18
N SER A 19 26.80 7.03 62.12
CA SER A 19 25.43 7.16 61.59
C SER A 19 25.32 6.90 60.09
N LEU A 20 26.34 7.26 59.30
CA LEU A 20 26.41 6.99 57.85
C LEU A 20 26.70 5.52 57.57
N GLU A 21 27.43 4.86 58.46
CA GLU A 21 27.87 3.47 58.35
C GLU A 21 26.93 2.45 59.00
N GLN A 22 25.84 2.94 59.59
CA GLN A 22 24.82 2.10 60.22
C GLN A 22 24.37 0.99 59.27
N HIS A 23 23.98 -0.16 59.83
CA HIS A 23 23.37 -1.26 59.10
C HIS A 23 21.84 -1.19 59.16
N THR A 24 21.20 -1.72 58.13
CA THR A 24 19.75 -1.90 58.11
C THR A 24 19.36 -3.14 58.91
N ASN A 25 18.26 -3.06 59.66
CA ASN A 25 17.66 -4.20 60.36
C ASN A 25 16.60 -4.92 59.49
N ASN A 26 16.47 -4.52 58.22
CA ASN A 26 15.55 -5.13 57.27
C ASN A 26 16.30 -6.14 56.39
N ASP A 27 15.85 -7.40 56.42
CA ASP A 27 16.48 -8.54 55.74
C ASP A 27 16.50 -8.44 54.20
N TRP A 28 15.65 -7.59 53.60
CA TRP A 28 15.60 -7.38 52.14
C TRP A 28 16.51 -6.25 51.65
N LEU A 29 17.13 -5.53 52.59
CA LEU A 29 17.98 -4.39 52.32
C LEU A 29 19.43 -4.73 52.66
N THR A 30 20.36 -4.27 51.84
CA THR A 30 21.80 -4.37 52.12
C THR A 30 22.37 -2.96 52.16
N ARG A 31 23.31 -2.70 53.07
CA ARG A 31 24.01 -1.41 53.14
C ARG A 31 24.64 -1.11 51.77
N ALA A 32 24.43 0.10 51.27
CA ALA A 32 25.11 0.58 50.08
C ALA A 32 26.63 0.63 50.32
N ARG A 33 27.43 0.37 49.29
CA ARG A 33 28.88 0.67 49.37
C ARG A 33 29.07 2.15 49.65
N ASP A 34 30.20 2.50 50.26
CA ASP A 34 30.53 3.89 50.53
C ASP A 34 30.46 4.69 49.23
N ALA A 35 29.57 5.68 49.20
CA ALA A 35 29.43 6.60 48.10
C ALA A 35 30.52 7.68 48.18
N ASP A 36 30.74 8.40 47.09
CA ASP A 36 31.82 9.39 46.95
C ASP A 36 31.81 10.44 48.07
N ASP A 37 30.64 10.79 48.58
CA ASP A 37 30.49 11.74 49.68
C ASP A 37 31.00 11.20 51.04
N VAL A 38 30.77 9.93 51.34
CA VAL A 38 31.31 9.26 52.54
C VAL A 38 32.82 9.08 52.42
N VAL A 39 33.31 8.71 51.23
CA VAL A 39 34.76 8.59 50.98
C VAL A 39 35.45 9.94 51.10
N ALA A 40 34.87 11.00 50.52
CA ALA A 40 35.36 12.37 50.66
C ALA A 40 35.38 12.83 52.12
N LEU A 41 34.31 12.55 52.87
CA LEU A 41 34.25 12.87 54.30
C LEU A 41 35.36 12.16 55.08
N LYS A 42 35.57 10.86 54.87
CA LYS A 42 36.65 10.10 55.52
C LYS A 42 38.02 10.70 55.21
N ASN A 43 38.28 11.05 53.96
CA ASN A 43 39.55 11.66 53.55
C ASN A 43 39.76 13.04 54.19
N LEU A 44 38.72 13.88 54.22
CA LEU A 44 38.78 15.21 54.82
C LEU A 44 38.94 15.17 56.34
N LEU A 45 38.29 14.23 57.02
CA LEU A 45 38.38 14.09 58.47
C LEU A 45 39.76 13.67 58.97
N VAL A 46 40.64 13.15 58.10
CA VAL A 46 42.03 12.82 58.47
C VAL A 46 42.93 14.05 58.42
N LEU A 47 42.53 15.13 57.74
CA LEU A 47 43.34 16.35 57.60
C LEU A 47 43.26 17.21 58.87
N PRO A 48 44.40 17.53 59.53
CA PRO A 48 44.41 18.33 60.76
C PRO A 48 43.74 19.70 60.58
N GLU A 49 43.98 20.35 59.43
CA GLU A 49 43.40 21.65 59.09
C GLU A 49 41.86 21.65 59.06
N VAL A 50 41.24 20.52 58.71
CA VAL A 50 39.79 20.37 58.73
C VAL A 50 39.34 20.10 60.16
N GLN A 51 40.01 19.21 60.89
CA GLN A 51 39.65 18.88 62.28
C GLN A 51 39.67 20.12 63.19
N ASP A 52 40.67 20.98 63.08
CA ASP A 52 40.83 22.18 63.91
C ASP A 52 39.68 23.20 63.74
N ARG A 53 38.97 23.11 62.61
CA ARG A 53 37.81 23.95 62.26
C ARG A 53 36.48 23.35 62.70
N LEU A 54 36.42 22.05 63.05
CA LEU A 54 35.18 21.38 63.46
C LEU A 54 34.93 21.55 64.96
N ARG A 55 34.38 22.71 65.37
CA ARG A 55 34.17 23.03 66.80
C ARG A 55 32.74 22.79 67.25
N ASP A 56 31.77 22.91 66.35
CA ASP A 56 30.36 22.73 66.67
C ASP A 56 29.59 21.93 65.59
N PRO A 57 28.33 21.52 65.88
CA PRO A 57 27.52 20.75 64.93
C PRO A 57 27.19 21.45 63.60
N ARG A 58 27.30 22.78 63.52
CA ARG A 58 27.07 23.55 62.28
C ARG A 58 28.26 23.39 61.34
N ASP A 59 29.48 23.44 61.85
CA ASP A 59 30.70 23.22 61.06
C ASP A 59 30.67 21.84 60.40
N LEU A 60 30.24 20.83 61.17
CA LEU A 60 30.14 19.45 60.69
C LEU A 60 29.02 19.27 59.65
N ARG A 61 27.90 20.00 59.77
CA ARG A 61 26.86 20.02 58.73
C ARG A 61 27.36 20.68 57.45
N LEU A 62 28.09 21.79 57.57
CA LEU A 62 28.67 22.47 56.42
C LEU A 62 29.67 21.57 55.70
N LEU A 63 30.59 20.92 56.44
CA LEU A 63 31.52 19.95 55.87
C LEU A 63 30.78 18.83 55.15
N TRP A 64 29.73 18.30 55.75
CA TRP A 64 28.89 17.27 55.12
C TRP A 64 28.20 17.78 53.86
N ASP A 65 27.67 19.00 53.88
CA ASP A 65 27.04 19.60 52.72
C ASP A 65 28.02 19.74 51.54
N VAL A 66 29.28 20.07 51.84
CA VAL A 66 30.39 20.11 50.86
C VAL A 66 30.76 18.71 50.37
N CYS A 67 30.82 17.70 51.24
CA CYS A 67 31.12 16.32 50.84
C CYS A 67 30.11 15.75 49.82
N ARG A 68 28.88 16.25 49.81
CA ARG A 68 27.83 15.82 48.86
C ARG A 68 28.01 16.37 47.43
N ILE A 69 29.04 17.15 47.14
CA ILE A 69 29.34 17.57 45.76
C ILE A 69 29.83 16.35 44.97
N PRO A 70 29.12 15.93 43.90
CA PRO A 70 29.48 14.75 43.13
C PRO A 70 30.83 14.91 42.42
N ASP A 71 31.59 13.82 42.33
CA ASP A 71 32.77 13.77 41.48
C ASP A 71 32.37 13.48 40.03
N PHE A 72 31.97 14.52 39.30
CA PHE A 72 31.72 14.40 37.87
C PHE A 72 32.97 14.07 37.04
N ARG A 73 34.17 14.27 37.61
CA ARG A 73 35.46 14.17 36.93
C ARG A 73 36.01 12.75 36.91
N GLY A 74 35.55 11.90 37.83
CA GLY A 74 36.07 10.55 38.02
C GLY A 74 37.57 10.56 38.35
N ILE A 75 37.99 11.52 39.17
CA ILE A 75 39.39 11.67 39.59
C ILE A 75 39.66 10.83 40.84
N SER A 76 40.89 10.84 41.34
CA SER A 76 41.20 10.09 42.55
C SER A 76 40.41 10.64 43.75
N PRO A 77 39.97 9.77 44.69
CA PRO A 77 39.23 10.22 45.87
C PRO A 77 39.97 11.27 46.71
N THR A 78 41.30 11.25 46.68
CA THR A 78 42.16 12.21 47.38
C THR A 78 42.15 13.59 46.70
N GLU A 79 42.22 13.65 45.37
CA GLU A 79 42.18 14.91 44.63
C GLU A 79 40.81 15.58 44.73
N HIS A 80 39.73 14.79 44.63
CA HIS A 80 38.38 15.30 44.85
C HIS A 80 38.22 15.86 46.27
N ALA A 81 38.65 15.10 47.28
CA ALA A 81 38.66 15.59 48.66
C ALA A 81 39.47 16.89 48.82
N GLY A 82 40.60 17.05 48.12
CA GLY A 82 41.36 18.30 48.11
C GLY A 82 40.57 19.51 47.60
N LEU A 83 39.82 19.35 46.50
CA LEU A 83 38.93 20.39 45.99
C LEU A 83 37.83 20.74 47.00
N LEU A 84 37.20 19.71 47.58
CA LEU A 84 36.15 19.88 48.59
C LEU A 84 36.68 20.58 49.85
N GLY A 85 37.90 20.26 50.29
CA GLY A 85 38.56 20.92 51.41
C GLY A 85 38.74 22.43 51.16
N ARG A 86 39.14 22.82 49.94
CA ARG A 86 39.24 24.23 49.54
C ARG A 86 37.89 24.93 49.52
N VAL A 87 36.84 24.27 49.03
CA VAL A 87 35.47 24.81 49.06
C VAL A 87 35.00 24.99 50.52
N PHE A 88 35.25 24.00 51.38
CA PHE A 88 34.93 24.08 52.81
C PHE A 88 35.68 25.23 53.49
N GLU A 89 36.96 25.44 53.18
CA GLU A 89 37.76 26.54 53.71
C GLU A 89 37.13 27.91 53.41
N PHE A 90 36.70 28.13 52.16
CA PHE A 90 36.00 29.36 51.78
C PHE A 90 34.67 29.54 52.52
N LEU A 91 33.83 28.50 52.52
CA LEU A 91 32.50 28.57 53.13
C LEU A 91 32.56 28.72 54.65
N HIS A 92 33.49 28.05 55.32
CA HIS A 92 33.69 28.18 56.76
C HIS A 92 34.31 29.55 57.12
N GLY A 93 35.25 30.05 56.33
CA GLY A 93 35.95 31.31 56.63
C GLY A 93 35.18 32.57 56.24
N GLN A 94 34.67 32.63 55.01
CA GLN A 94 34.05 33.82 54.42
C GLN A 94 32.53 33.68 54.27
N GLY A 95 31.97 32.49 54.47
CA GLY A 95 30.55 32.20 54.21
C GLY A 95 30.23 31.95 52.74
N ARG A 96 31.18 32.17 51.83
CA ARG A 96 31.01 32.10 50.37
C ARG A 96 32.33 31.76 49.69
N ILE A 97 32.23 31.26 48.47
CA ILE A 97 33.37 30.98 47.59
C ILE A 97 33.84 32.29 46.96
N ASP A 98 35.15 32.51 46.95
CA ASP A 98 35.78 33.66 46.32
C ASP A 98 35.44 33.74 44.81
N PRO A 99 34.84 34.85 44.34
CA PRO A 99 34.44 35.02 42.94
C PRO A 99 35.61 34.93 41.95
N ASP A 100 36.79 35.45 42.30
CA ASP A 100 37.96 35.46 41.42
C ASP A 100 38.55 34.04 41.28
N TRP A 101 38.55 33.29 42.39
CA TRP A 101 38.93 31.88 42.37
C TRP A 101 37.97 31.05 41.51
N LEU A 102 36.66 31.27 41.63
CA LEU A 102 35.67 30.58 40.80
C LEU A 102 35.81 30.94 39.31
N ALA A 103 35.95 32.23 39.00
CA ALA A 103 36.20 32.73 37.63
C ALA A 103 37.43 32.05 37.00
N HIS A 104 38.54 32.00 37.74
CA HIS A 104 39.79 31.43 37.24
C HIS A 104 39.64 29.96 36.88
N ASN A 105 38.92 29.18 37.71
CA ASN A 105 38.69 27.76 37.45
C ASN A 105 37.77 27.54 36.23
N ILE A 106 36.70 28.32 36.09
CA ILE A 106 35.78 28.22 34.95
C ILE A 106 36.50 28.60 33.65
N LYS A 107 37.28 29.70 33.64
CA LYS A 107 38.02 30.16 32.46
C LYS A 107 39.04 29.15 31.92
N ARG A 108 39.62 28.32 32.79
CA ARG A 108 40.54 27.24 32.37
C ARG A 108 39.83 26.12 31.61
N ILE A 109 38.53 25.93 31.86
CA ILE A 109 37.71 24.86 31.30
C ILE A 109 37.04 25.30 29.99
N ASP A 110 36.72 26.59 29.86
CA ASP A 110 36.07 27.19 28.68
C ASP A 110 36.99 27.23 27.44
N ARG A 111 37.22 26.05 26.86
CA ARG A 111 38.01 25.83 25.64
C ARG A 111 37.31 24.77 24.80
N THR A 112 36.89 25.13 23.60
CA THR A 112 36.18 24.23 22.66
C THR A 112 37.12 23.45 21.73
N GLU A 113 38.43 23.71 21.79
CA GLU A 113 39.44 23.03 20.97
C GLU A 113 39.93 21.73 21.62
N GLY A 114 40.02 20.64 20.86
CA GLY A 114 40.60 19.38 21.32
C GLY A 114 39.90 18.16 20.72
N ASP A 115 40.35 16.97 21.12
CA ASP A 115 39.67 15.73 20.78
C ASP A 115 38.46 15.47 21.69
N ILE A 116 37.70 14.44 21.36
CA ILE A 116 36.48 14.04 22.08
C ILE A 116 36.76 13.79 23.56
N ASP A 117 37.91 13.19 23.90
CA ASP A 117 38.30 12.91 25.29
C ASP A 117 38.57 14.20 26.07
N ALA A 118 39.31 15.15 25.48
CA ALA A 118 39.56 16.45 26.10
C ALA A 118 38.26 17.24 26.33
N LEU A 119 37.34 17.23 25.36
CA LEU A 119 36.04 17.90 25.49
C LEU A 119 35.16 17.23 26.56
N SER A 120 35.11 15.91 26.58
CA SER A 120 34.36 15.14 27.60
C SER A 120 34.87 15.43 29.02
N LYS A 121 36.20 15.47 29.22
CA LYS A 121 36.81 15.81 30.51
C LYS A 121 36.46 17.23 30.95
N ARG A 122 36.48 18.21 30.04
CA ARG A 122 36.10 19.60 30.35
C ARG A 122 34.61 19.71 30.69
N LEU A 123 33.75 18.98 30.01
CA LEU A 123 32.32 18.91 30.31
C LEU A 123 32.06 18.34 31.72
N ALA A 124 32.78 17.28 32.10
CA ALA A 124 32.77 16.77 33.46
C ALA A 124 33.25 17.82 34.48
N TYR A 125 34.28 18.59 34.16
CA TYR A 125 34.84 19.59 35.06
C TYR A 125 33.91 20.78 35.29
N ILE A 126 33.20 21.25 34.26
CA ILE A 126 32.26 22.37 34.39
C ILE A 126 31.03 21.97 35.22
N ARG A 127 30.55 20.72 35.13
CA ARG A 127 29.41 20.23 35.93
C ARG A 127 29.61 20.34 37.44
N THR A 128 30.84 20.17 37.93
CA THR A 128 31.16 20.43 39.34
C THR A 128 30.86 21.88 39.73
N TRP A 129 31.22 22.84 38.86
CA TRP A 129 30.99 24.26 39.10
C TRP A 129 29.52 24.66 38.90
N THR A 130 28.83 24.07 37.91
CA THR A 130 27.38 24.23 37.73
C THR A 130 26.63 23.78 38.99
N TYR A 131 27.04 22.64 39.58
CA TYR A 131 26.47 22.15 40.82
C TYR A 131 26.71 23.10 42.00
N ILE A 132 27.93 23.62 42.14
CA ILE A 132 28.29 24.59 43.19
C ILE A 132 27.50 25.88 43.04
N ALA A 133 27.37 26.43 41.82
CA ALA A 133 26.60 27.64 41.54
C ALA A 133 25.09 27.47 41.81
N GLN A 134 24.58 26.23 41.79
CA GLN A 134 23.20 25.92 42.14
C GLN A 134 22.95 25.90 43.66
N ARG A 135 23.99 25.78 44.49
CA ARG A 135 23.85 25.77 45.96
C ARG A 135 23.54 27.16 46.49
N LYS A 136 22.50 27.23 47.33
CA LYS A 136 22.05 28.49 47.95
C LYS A 136 23.12 29.03 48.90
N ALA A 137 23.38 30.33 48.82
CA ALA A 137 24.28 31.08 49.69
C ALA A 137 25.76 30.61 49.66
N TRP A 138 26.21 29.91 48.61
CA TRP A 138 27.61 29.49 48.48
C TRP A 138 28.44 30.44 47.61
N VAL A 139 27.78 31.21 46.76
CA VAL A 139 28.37 32.21 45.87
C VAL A 139 27.60 33.52 46.02
N ASP A 140 28.24 34.66 45.74
CA ASP A 140 27.60 35.97 45.90
C ASP A 140 26.40 36.16 44.94
N ASP A 141 26.67 36.17 43.64
CA ASP A 141 25.63 36.30 42.61
C ASP A 141 25.28 34.94 42.01
N GLU A 142 24.35 34.25 42.64
CA GLU A 142 23.89 32.91 42.21
C GLU A 142 23.40 32.90 40.76
N ASN A 143 22.72 33.95 40.31
CA ASN A 143 22.16 34.00 38.95
C ASN A 143 23.27 34.15 37.92
N HIS A 144 24.19 35.09 38.15
CA HIS A 144 25.37 35.26 37.30
C HIS A 144 26.16 33.96 37.15
N TRP A 145 26.49 33.30 38.27
CA TRP A 145 27.30 32.08 38.23
C TRP A 145 26.59 30.87 37.62
N ARG A 146 25.26 30.75 37.79
CA ARG A 146 24.45 29.72 37.11
C ARG A 146 24.45 29.94 35.60
N GLU A 147 24.26 31.17 35.14
CA GLU A 147 24.28 31.50 33.71
C GLU A 147 25.69 31.31 33.12
N ALA A 148 26.74 31.76 33.81
CA ALA A 148 28.11 31.64 33.35
C ALA A 148 28.56 30.18 33.19
N THR A 149 28.28 29.32 34.18
CA THR A 149 28.63 27.89 34.13
C THR A 149 27.84 27.14 33.07
N ARG A 150 26.53 27.43 32.93
CA ARG A 150 25.67 26.86 31.89
C ARG A 150 26.13 27.23 30.49
N ALA A 151 26.49 28.49 30.25
CA ALA A 151 26.96 28.93 28.94
C ALA A 151 28.26 28.22 28.51
N VAL A 152 29.15 27.90 29.45
CA VAL A 152 30.35 27.11 29.18
C VAL A 152 29.99 25.64 28.91
N GLU A 153 29.06 25.07 29.68
CA GLU A 153 28.57 23.70 29.46
C GLU A 153 27.93 23.55 28.06
N ASP A 154 27.10 24.49 27.64
CA ASP A 154 26.46 24.50 26.31
C ASP A 154 27.52 24.54 25.19
N ARG A 155 28.50 25.46 25.26
CA ARG A 155 29.59 25.55 24.27
C ARG A 155 30.41 24.26 24.15
N LEU A 156 30.73 23.64 25.29
CA LEU A 156 31.51 22.39 25.32
C LEU A 156 30.68 21.21 24.79
N SER A 157 29.39 21.16 25.12
CA SER A 157 28.46 20.14 24.61
C SER A 157 28.30 20.22 23.10
N ASP A 158 28.15 21.43 22.54
CA ASP A 158 28.04 21.65 21.09
C ASP A 158 29.33 21.22 20.37
N ALA A 159 30.50 21.62 20.89
CA ALA A 159 31.79 21.21 20.32
C ALA A 159 31.98 19.69 20.35
N LEU A 160 31.59 19.02 21.45
CA LEU A 160 31.64 17.57 21.58
C LEU A 160 30.72 16.88 20.57
N HIS A 161 29.50 17.41 20.37
CA HIS A 161 28.53 16.87 19.43
C HIS A 161 29.01 16.98 17.97
N ALA A 162 29.61 18.12 17.62
CA ALA A 162 30.23 18.32 16.31
C ALA A 162 31.37 17.32 16.07
N GLY A 163 32.26 17.13 17.06
CA GLY A 163 33.37 16.18 16.97
C GLY A 163 32.93 14.71 16.87
N LEU A 164 31.87 14.31 17.59
CA LEU A 164 31.28 12.97 17.49
C LEU A 164 30.70 12.72 16.09
N THR A 165 29.91 13.66 15.58
CA THR A 165 29.29 13.57 14.25
C THR A 165 30.34 13.39 13.16
N GLN A 166 31.40 14.22 13.18
CA GLN A 166 32.48 14.14 12.21
C GLN A 166 33.21 12.78 12.25
N ARG A 167 33.47 12.22 13.45
CA ARG A 167 34.18 10.94 13.59
C ARG A 167 33.39 9.74 13.07
N PHE A 168 32.06 9.77 13.19
CA PHE A 168 31.20 8.72 12.60
C PHE A 168 31.22 8.76 11.07
N VAL A 169 31.16 9.97 10.50
CA VAL A 169 31.22 10.18 9.05
C VAL A 169 32.58 9.75 8.49
N ASP A 170 33.69 10.20 9.09
CA ASP A 170 35.03 9.88 8.63
C ASP A 170 35.36 8.38 8.73
N ARG A 171 34.86 7.68 9.76
CA ARG A 171 35.02 6.23 9.89
C ARG A 171 34.25 5.47 8.81
N ARG A 172 33.00 5.86 8.54
CA ARG A 172 32.14 5.25 7.51
C ARG A 172 32.77 5.39 6.12
N THR A 173 33.26 6.59 5.80
CA THR A 173 33.84 6.91 4.50
C THR A 173 35.23 6.28 4.29
N SER A 174 36.06 6.21 5.33
CA SER A 174 37.41 5.60 5.24
C SER A 174 37.40 4.08 5.09
N VAL A 175 36.49 3.36 5.75
CA VAL A 175 36.39 1.90 5.65
C VAL A 175 35.96 1.47 4.23
N LEU A 176 34.99 2.16 3.66
CA LEU A 176 34.46 1.87 2.32
C LEU A 176 35.47 2.24 1.21
N LEU A 177 36.13 3.40 1.31
CA LEU A 177 37.15 3.82 0.34
C LEU A 177 38.42 2.96 0.37
N ARG A 178 38.83 2.47 1.54
CA ARG A 178 40.04 1.63 1.67
C ARG A 178 39.87 0.31 0.93
N ARG A 179 38.68 -0.29 0.95
CA ARG A 179 38.44 -1.60 0.33
C ARG A 179 37.96 -1.54 -1.12
N LEU A 180 37.30 -0.45 -1.53
CA LEU A 180 37.06 -0.18 -2.95
C LEU A 180 38.39 -0.15 -3.75
N LYS A 181 39.45 0.41 -3.15
CA LYS A 181 40.80 0.41 -3.73
C LYS A 181 41.48 -0.97 -3.75
N GLN A 182 41.03 -1.92 -2.93
CA GLN A 182 41.64 -3.26 -2.82
C GLN A 182 41.02 -4.31 -3.76
N LYS A 183 39.98 -3.97 -4.55
CA LYS A 183 39.28 -4.90 -5.47
C LYS A 183 38.77 -6.19 -4.81
N GLU A 184 38.60 -6.21 -3.49
CA GLU A 184 37.90 -7.30 -2.81
C GLU A 184 36.39 -7.13 -3.06
N SER A 185 35.71 -8.21 -3.45
CA SER A 185 34.26 -8.18 -3.68
C SER A 185 33.54 -7.91 -2.37
N LEU A 186 32.95 -6.71 -2.24
CA LEU A 186 32.06 -6.37 -1.13
C LEU A 186 30.81 -7.25 -1.23
N VAL A 187 30.54 -8.05 -0.21
CA VAL A 187 29.31 -8.86 -0.11
C VAL A 187 28.27 -8.02 0.62
N ALA A 188 27.16 -7.71 -0.07
CA ALA A 188 25.98 -7.15 0.55
C ALA A 188 25.09 -8.29 1.06
N ASP A 189 24.56 -8.13 2.27
CA ASP A 189 23.56 -9.03 2.84
C ASP A 189 22.21 -8.29 2.95
N VAL A 190 21.11 -9.03 2.74
CA VAL A 190 19.76 -8.49 2.78
C VAL A 190 18.91 -9.25 3.75
N ASN A 191 18.35 -8.53 4.72
CA ASN A 191 17.43 -9.12 5.68
C ASN A 191 16.02 -9.31 5.09
N ASP A 192 15.17 -10.04 5.79
CA ASP A 192 13.78 -10.31 5.37
C ASP A 192 12.93 -9.04 5.22
N LYS A 193 13.36 -7.91 5.79
CA LYS A 193 12.71 -6.59 5.66
C LYS A 193 13.17 -5.82 4.42
N GLY A 194 14.02 -6.42 3.59
CA GLY A 194 14.59 -5.81 2.40
C GLY A 194 15.69 -4.80 2.70
N GLU A 195 16.22 -4.74 3.93
CA GLU A 195 17.29 -3.82 4.28
C GLU A 195 18.63 -4.39 3.82
N VAL A 196 19.37 -3.58 3.07
CA VAL A 196 20.66 -3.94 2.49
C VAL A 196 21.76 -3.43 3.41
N THR A 197 22.54 -4.37 3.93
CA THR A 197 23.71 -4.09 4.75
C THR A 197 24.98 -4.55 4.03
N VAL A 198 26.08 -3.82 4.20
CA VAL A 198 27.42 -4.26 3.74
C VAL A 198 28.36 -4.19 4.92
N GLU A 199 28.97 -5.32 5.28
CA GLU A 199 29.82 -5.47 6.47
C GLU A 199 29.16 -4.95 7.79
N GLY A 200 27.84 -5.10 7.92
CA GLY A 200 27.06 -4.70 9.11
C GLY A 200 26.54 -3.26 9.07
N GLU A 201 26.87 -2.48 8.04
CA GLU A 201 26.41 -1.10 7.91
C GLU A 201 25.19 -1.01 6.97
N LEU A 202 24.12 -0.34 7.42
CA LEU A 202 22.91 -0.14 6.61
C LEU A 202 23.17 0.88 5.49
N ILE A 203 22.93 0.46 4.25
CA ILE A 203 23.07 1.32 3.07
C ILE A 203 21.71 1.81 2.57
N GLY A 204 20.69 0.96 2.65
CA GLY A 204 19.36 1.30 2.16
C GLY A 204 18.40 0.12 2.20
N ARG A 205 17.31 0.24 1.46
CA ARG A 205 16.26 -0.79 1.35
C ARG A 205 15.98 -1.13 -0.10
N LEU A 206 15.85 -2.41 -0.38
CA LEU A 206 15.44 -2.96 -1.66
C LEU A 206 13.91 -3.19 -1.64
N GLU A 207 13.19 -2.47 -2.50
CA GLU A 207 11.75 -2.64 -2.74
C GLU A 207 11.55 -3.28 -4.12
N GLY A 208 11.14 -4.56 -4.17
CA GLY A 208 11.09 -5.30 -5.43
C GLY A 208 12.48 -5.43 -6.06
N PHE A 209 12.70 -4.74 -7.18
CA PHE A 209 13.99 -4.63 -7.88
C PHE A 209 14.52 -3.20 -7.92
N ARG A 210 14.07 -2.34 -7.00
CA ARG A 210 14.50 -0.95 -6.89
C ARG A 210 15.20 -0.69 -5.55
N PHE A 211 16.34 -0.02 -5.60
CA PHE A 211 17.15 0.26 -4.43
C PHE A 211 16.96 1.70 -3.95
N LYS A 212 16.39 1.87 -2.75
CA LYS A 212 16.25 3.17 -2.09
C LYS A 212 17.33 3.34 -1.04
N GLN A 213 18.20 4.31 -1.25
CA GLN A 213 19.26 4.67 -0.30
C GLN A 213 18.68 5.43 0.91
N ASP A 214 19.27 5.23 2.08
CA ASP A 214 18.88 5.97 3.29
C ASP A 214 19.41 7.43 3.25
N LYS A 215 18.62 8.37 3.77
CA LYS A 215 18.79 9.84 3.58
C LYS A 215 19.91 10.47 4.44
N THR A 216 20.85 9.69 4.97
CA THR A 216 21.78 10.15 6.00
C THR A 216 23.13 10.68 5.50
N ALA A 217 23.38 10.74 4.19
CA ALA A 217 24.70 11.11 3.64
C ALA A 217 24.72 12.48 2.92
N SER A 218 25.85 13.17 3.02
CA SER A 218 26.21 14.34 2.18
C SER A 218 26.15 13.97 0.69
N PRO A 219 25.80 14.90 -0.24
CA PRO A 219 25.64 14.59 -1.67
C PRO A 219 26.83 13.88 -2.33
N ASP A 220 28.06 14.24 -1.94
CA ASP A 220 29.29 13.65 -2.48
C ASP A 220 29.57 12.25 -1.90
N GLU A 221 29.20 12.03 -0.64
CA GLU A 221 29.28 10.72 0.01
C GLU A 221 28.21 9.77 -0.53
N ALA A 222 26.99 10.27 -0.77
CA ALA A 222 25.90 9.50 -1.36
C ALA A 222 26.29 8.93 -2.73
N LYS A 223 27.01 9.71 -3.55
CA LYS A 223 27.50 9.28 -4.86
C LYS A 223 28.58 8.19 -4.77
N THR A 224 29.50 8.34 -3.83
CA THR A 224 30.59 7.37 -3.61
C THR A 224 30.06 6.06 -3.01
N LEU A 225 29.12 6.16 -2.06
CA LEU A 225 28.38 5.04 -1.50
C LEU A 225 27.60 4.31 -2.58
N ARG A 226 26.85 5.04 -3.43
CA ARG A 226 26.08 4.43 -4.53
C ARG A 226 26.95 3.61 -5.48
N GLN A 227 28.14 4.12 -5.85
CA GLN A 227 29.08 3.37 -6.68
C GLN A 227 29.64 2.12 -5.98
N ALA A 228 29.94 2.19 -4.68
CA ALA A 228 30.44 1.04 -3.92
C ALA A 228 29.36 -0.03 -3.71
N SER A 229 28.12 0.37 -3.45
CA SER A 229 26.97 -0.51 -3.24
C SER A 229 26.54 -1.20 -4.53
N LEU A 230 26.67 -0.53 -5.66
CA LEU A 230 26.34 -1.05 -6.98
C LEU A 230 27.02 -2.39 -7.29
N ALA A 231 28.33 -2.47 -7.08
CA ALA A 231 29.08 -3.70 -7.30
C ALA A 231 28.65 -4.85 -6.37
N ALA A 232 28.21 -4.52 -5.15
CA ALA A 232 27.76 -5.50 -4.17
C ALA A 232 26.31 -5.96 -4.39
N LEU A 233 25.47 -5.15 -5.05
CA LEU A 233 24.04 -5.42 -5.30
C LEU A 233 23.79 -6.33 -6.50
N VAL A 234 24.69 -6.37 -7.50
CA VAL A 234 24.48 -7.16 -8.73
C VAL A 234 24.22 -8.65 -8.45
N PRO A 235 25.04 -9.37 -7.65
CA PRO A 235 24.78 -10.79 -7.35
C PRO A 235 23.43 -11.01 -6.64
N LEU A 236 23.05 -10.08 -5.78
CA LEU A 236 21.78 -10.11 -5.07
C LEU A 236 20.59 -9.94 -6.03
N PHE A 237 20.68 -9.01 -7.00
CA PHE A 237 19.65 -8.84 -8.02
C PHE A 237 19.45 -10.11 -8.85
N HIS A 238 20.54 -10.80 -9.21
CA HIS A 238 20.46 -12.09 -9.90
C HIS A 238 19.78 -13.16 -9.04
N LEU A 239 20.21 -13.34 -7.79
CA LEU A 239 19.58 -14.30 -6.87
C LEU A 239 18.08 -14.02 -6.69
N ARG A 240 17.72 -12.75 -6.47
CA ARG A 240 16.34 -12.33 -6.31
C ARG A 240 15.53 -12.53 -7.60
N ALA A 241 16.13 -12.30 -8.76
CA ALA A 241 15.51 -12.56 -10.05
C ALA A 241 15.27 -14.06 -10.28
N ASP A 242 16.16 -14.93 -9.80
CA ASP A 242 15.98 -16.38 -9.82
C ASP A 242 14.82 -16.81 -8.91
N THR A 243 14.80 -16.32 -7.67
CA THR A 243 13.68 -16.57 -6.73
C THR A 243 12.36 -16.09 -7.30
N PHE A 244 12.33 -14.85 -7.81
CA PHE A 244 11.16 -14.27 -8.47
C PHE A 244 10.66 -15.10 -9.66
N TYR A 245 11.59 -15.56 -10.50
CA TYR A 245 11.23 -16.34 -11.67
C TYR A 245 10.60 -17.68 -11.31
N ASN A 246 11.07 -18.31 -10.23
CA ASN A 246 10.60 -19.61 -9.76
C ASN A 246 9.43 -19.52 -8.77
N ALA A 247 9.06 -18.31 -8.30
CA ALA A 247 7.95 -18.12 -7.38
C ALA A 247 6.61 -18.60 -7.98
N PRO A 248 5.71 -19.19 -7.18
CA PRO A 248 4.40 -19.64 -7.66
C PRO A 248 3.51 -18.45 -8.05
N ASP A 249 2.60 -18.66 -9.01
CA ASP A 249 1.67 -17.62 -9.50
C ASP A 249 0.74 -17.05 -8.38
N THR A 250 0.62 -17.72 -7.23
CA THR A 250 -0.13 -17.27 -6.06
C THR A 250 0.50 -16.11 -5.31
N GLU A 251 1.82 -15.89 -5.46
CA GLU A 251 2.52 -14.75 -4.87
C GLU A 251 2.41 -13.47 -5.72
N PHE A 252 1.83 -13.58 -6.91
CA PHE A 252 1.67 -12.48 -7.84
C PHE A 252 0.23 -11.99 -7.86
N GLU A 253 0.07 -10.68 -7.84
CA GLU A 253 -1.24 -10.04 -7.99
C GLU A 253 -1.16 -8.88 -8.97
N PHE A 254 -2.29 -8.55 -9.59
CA PHE A 254 -2.46 -7.30 -10.33
C PHE A 254 -3.39 -6.38 -9.53
N THR A 255 -3.15 -5.09 -9.59
CA THR A 255 -3.96 -4.05 -8.96
C THR A 255 -5.04 -3.57 -9.92
N GLU A 256 -6.02 -2.83 -9.41
CA GLU A 256 -7.11 -2.29 -10.21
C GLU A 256 -6.68 -1.19 -11.18
N GLN A 257 -5.52 -0.57 -10.94
CA GLN A 257 -4.87 0.39 -11.84
C GLN A 257 -3.83 -0.26 -12.77
N GLY A 258 -3.81 -1.59 -12.88
CA GLY A 258 -2.91 -2.32 -13.77
C GLY A 258 -1.46 -2.46 -13.28
N GLY A 259 -1.14 -2.08 -12.04
CA GLY A 259 0.13 -2.40 -11.40
C GLY A 259 0.28 -3.89 -11.10
N LEU A 260 1.51 -4.41 -11.14
CA LEU A 260 1.87 -5.81 -10.86
C LEU A 260 2.68 -5.91 -9.57
N MET A 261 2.24 -6.79 -8.68
CA MET A 261 2.76 -6.97 -7.34
C MET A 261 3.37 -8.37 -7.18
N TRP A 262 4.46 -8.45 -6.41
CA TRP A 262 5.01 -9.70 -5.88
C TRP A 262 5.10 -9.58 -4.36
N GLY A 263 4.27 -10.34 -3.65
CA GLY A 263 4.00 -10.09 -2.23
C GLY A 263 3.54 -8.65 -2.01
N THR A 264 4.28 -7.89 -1.21
CA THR A 264 4.00 -6.47 -0.93
C THR A 264 4.70 -5.49 -1.85
N SER A 265 5.56 -5.96 -2.76
CA SER A 265 6.42 -5.11 -3.60
C SER A 265 5.82 -4.90 -4.99
N ALA A 266 5.76 -3.65 -5.45
CA ALA A 266 5.43 -3.33 -6.83
C ALA A 266 6.63 -3.61 -7.75
N VAL A 267 6.44 -4.51 -8.71
CA VAL A 267 7.51 -5.05 -9.59
C VAL A 267 7.29 -4.75 -11.07
N GLY A 268 6.14 -4.19 -11.45
CA GLY A 268 5.89 -3.75 -12.81
C GLY A 268 4.49 -3.17 -12.98
N LYS A 269 4.11 -2.89 -14.23
CA LYS A 269 2.76 -2.48 -14.62
C LYS A 269 2.41 -3.06 -15.99
N LEU A 270 1.11 -3.18 -16.24
CA LEU A 270 0.56 -3.49 -17.54
C LEU A 270 0.58 -2.25 -18.43
N VAL A 271 0.87 -2.45 -19.71
CA VAL A 271 0.97 -1.40 -20.74
C VAL A 271 0.18 -1.82 -21.97
N ARG A 272 -0.45 -0.82 -22.59
CA ARG A 272 -1.34 -1.01 -23.73
C ARG A 272 -0.61 -1.70 -24.87
N SER A 273 -1.33 -2.60 -25.54
CA SER A 273 -0.93 -3.21 -26.80
C SER A 273 -2.06 -3.06 -27.83
N ASP A 274 -1.82 -3.56 -29.04
CA ASP A 274 -2.81 -3.54 -30.12
C ASP A 274 -4.02 -4.45 -29.85
N ASP A 275 -3.82 -5.53 -29.07
CA ASP A 275 -4.86 -6.48 -28.69
C ASP A 275 -5.20 -6.32 -27.21
N ALA A 276 -6.43 -5.90 -26.92
CA ALA A 276 -6.90 -5.64 -25.56
C ALA A 276 -6.80 -6.87 -24.62
N MET A 277 -6.82 -8.09 -25.17
CA MET A 277 -6.67 -9.34 -24.42
C MET A 277 -5.22 -9.80 -24.26
N ARG A 278 -4.25 -9.03 -24.78
CA ARG A 278 -2.82 -9.36 -24.73
C ARG A 278 -1.99 -8.13 -24.35
N PRO A 279 -2.13 -7.59 -23.13
CA PRO A 279 -1.36 -6.45 -22.68
C PRO A 279 0.13 -6.78 -22.63
N THR A 280 0.97 -5.76 -22.73
CA THR A 280 2.42 -5.90 -22.50
C THR A 280 2.77 -5.54 -21.07
N VAL A 281 3.93 -5.97 -20.59
CA VAL A 281 4.43 -5.63 -19.26
C VAL A 281 5.65 -4.72 -19.33
N GLU A 282 5.64 -3.68 -18.51
CA GLU A 282 6.81 -2.88 -18.16
C GLU A 282 7.26 -3.24 -16.74
N ALA A 283 8.51 -3.72 -16.60
CA ALA A 283 9.06 -4.14 -15.31
C ALA A 283 9.67 -2.94 -14.57
N PHE A 284 9.49 -2.89 -13.25
CA PHE A 284 10.10 -1.89 -12.39
C PHE A 284 11.42 -2.41 -11.83
N VAL A 285 12.47 -2.23 -12.62
CA VAL A 285 13.83 -2.66 -12.32
C VAL A 285 14.74 -1.46 -12.50
N ASP A 286 15.56 -1.17 -11.49
CA ASP A 286 16.55 -0.10 -11.57
C ASP A 286 17.67 -0.48 -12.56
N ASP A 287 18.23 0.51 -13.26
CA ASP A 287 19.29 0.30 -14.28
C ASP A 287 20.49 -0.45 -13.69
N GLU A 288 20.72 -0.24 -12.39
CA GLU A 288 21.70 -0.90 -11.54
C GLU A 288 21.65 -2.44 -11.53
N ALA A 289 20.47 -3.04 -11.72
CA ALA A 289 20.30 -4.49 -11.74
C ALA A 289 20.73 -5.13 -13.06
N GLY A 290 20.90 -4.33 -14.11
CA GLY A 290 21.30 -4.77 -15.45
C GLY A 290 20.14 -5.28 -16.33
N PRO A 291 20.35 -5.29 -17.66
CA PRO A 291 19.31 -5.61 -18.64
C PRO A 291 18.82 -7.06 -18.57
N ASP A 292 19.69 -8.00 -18.18
CA ASP A 292 19.33 -9.42 -18.10
C ASP A 292 18.31 -9.68 -16.99
N VAL A 293 18.45 -9.02 -15.84
CA VAL A 293 17.49 -9.08 -14.73
C VAL A 293 16.17 -8.44 -15.15
N ALA A 294 16.23 -7.25 -15.77
CA ALA A 294 15.03 -6.56 -16.24
C ALA A 294 14.22 -7.41 -17.23
N GLU A 295 14.88 -8.04 -18.21
CA GLU A 295 14.24 -8.90 -19.20
C GLU A 295 13.68 -10.17 -18.57
N LYS A 296 14.39 -10.77 -17.61
CA LYS A 296 13.91 -11.96 -16.87
C LYS A 296 12.65 -11.65 -16.06
N VAL A 297 12.63 -10.53 -15.34
CA VAL A 297 11.47 -10.06 -14.57
C VAL A 297 10.30 -9.78 -15.50
N ARG A 298 10.53 -9.04 -16.60
CA ARG A 298 9.51 -8.73 -17.61
C ARG A 298 8.89 -10.00 -18.19
N ARG A 299 9.70 -10.99 -18.59
CA ARG A 299 9.19 -12.27 -19.14
C ARG A 299 8.34 -13.03 -18.14
N ARG A 300 8.80 -13.11 -16.88
CA ARG A 300 8.04 -13.81 -15.82
C ARG A 300 6.68 -13.16 -15.56
N LEU A 301 6.64 -11.83 -15.49
CA LEU A 301 5.41 -11.07 -15.33
C LEU A 301 4.49 -11.20 -16.56
N GLN A 302 5.04 -11.20 -17.77
CA GLN A 302 4.27 -11.45 -18.99
C GLN A 302 3.63 -12.84 -18.96
N HIS A 303 4.38 -13.87 -18.59
CA HIS A 303 3.83 -15.22 -18.44
C HIS A 303 2.74 -15.31 -17.37
N PHE A 304 2.90 -14.60 -16.25
CA PHE A 304 1.87 -14.52 -15.21
C PHE A 304 0.57 -13.93 -15.76
N ILE A 305 0.62 -12.75 -16.38
CA ILE A 305 -0.61 -12.11 -16.87
C ILE A 305 -1.23 -12.89 -18.03
N ASP A 306 -0.43 -13.44 -18.95
CA ASP A 306 -0.92 -14.27 -20.05
C ASP A 306 -1.67 -15.50 -19.54
N ARG A 307 -1.12 -16.20 -18.53
CA ARG A 307 -1.79 -17.35 -17.89
C ARG A 307 -3.05 -16.94 -17.14
N LYS A 308 -3.02 -15.79 -16.45
CA LYS A 308 -4.18 -15.28 -15.71
C LYS A 308 -5.33 -14.95 -16.66
N ILE A 309 -5.04 -14.29 -17.78
CA ILE A 309 -6.01 -14.00 -18.83
C ILE A 309 -6.52 -15.31 -19.44
N ALA A 310 -5.62 -16.24 -19.78
CA ALA A 310 -5.98 -17.54 -20.35
C ALA A 310 -6.95 -18.31 -19.46
N ALA A 311 -6.71 -18.33 -18.15
CA ALA A 311 -7.56 -19.04 -17.18
C ALA A 311 -8.92 -18.34 -16.96
N LEU A 312 -8.92 -17.00 -16.81
CA LEU A 312 -10.16 -16.26 -16.49
C LEU A 312 -11.06 -16.04 -17.71
N PHE A 313 -10.49 -15.99 -18.92
CA PHE A 313 -11.19 -15.78 -20.18
C PHE A 313 -11.21 -17.03 -21.08
N GLU A 314 -10.97 -18.20 -20.52
CA GLU A 314 -10.90 -19.48 -21.25
C GLU A 314 -12.07 -19.68 -22.25
N PRO A 315 -13.36 -19.51 -21.88
CA PRO A 315 -14.46 -19.72 -22.82
C PRO A 315 -14.41 -18.77 -24.02
N LEU A 316 -13.99 -17.52 -23.78
CA LEU A 316 -13.90 -16.50 -24.81
C LEU A 316 -12.75 -16.80 -25.78
N LEU A 317 -11.60 -17.22 -25.24
CA LEU A 317 -10.43 -17.57 -26.03
C LEU A 317 -10.65 -18.85 -26.83
N ASN A 318 -11.28 -19.87 -26.25
CA ASN A 318 -11.64 -21.10 -26.95
C ASN A 318 -12.61 -20.81 -28.10
N MET A 319 -13.62 -19.96 -27.88
CA MET A 319 -14.53 -19.52 -28.93
C MET A 319 -13.79 -18.75 -30.04
N SER A 320 -12.82 -17.89 -29.70
CA SER A 320 -12.04 -17.15 -30.71
C SER A 320 -11.18 -18.06 -31.60
N ARG A 321 -10.71 -19.20 -31.07
CA ARG A 321 -9.85 -20.17 -31.75
C ARG A 321 -10.62 -21.27 -32.48
N ASP A 322 -11.94 -21.35 -32.29
CA ASP A 322 -12.76 -22.37 -32.92
C ASP A 322 -12.97 -22.08 -34.42
N GLU A 323 -12.33 -22.89 -35.25
CA GLU A 323 -12.42 -22.84 -36.72
C GLU A 323 -13.75 -23.41 -37.26
N THR A 324 -14.51 -24.14 -36.44
CA THR A 324 -15.83 -24.66 -36.84
C THR A 324 -16.89 -23.55 -36.91
N LEU A 325 -16.67 -22.45 -36.20
CA LEU A 325 -17.49 -21.25 -36.32
C LEU A 325 -17.24 -20.59 -37.68
N SER A 326 -18.28 -20.53 -38.51
CA SER A 326 -18.22 -19.91 -39.83
C SER A 326 -19.36 -18.91 -40.05
N GLY A 327 -19.24 -18.09 -41.10
CA GLY A 327 -20.25 -17.11 -41.48
C GLY A 327 -20.63 -16.15 -40.34
N LEU A 328 -21.93 -16.02 -40.10
CA LEU A 328 -22.48 -15.09 -39.09
C LEU A 328 -22.12 -15.50 -37.65
N ALA A 329 -21.98 -16.81 -37.38
CA ALA A 329 -21.57 -17.29 -36.06
C ALA A 329 -20.16 -16.80 -35.69
N ARG A 330 -19.23 -16.84 -36.66
CA ARG A 330 -17.87 -16.29 -36.51
C ARG A 330 -17.89 -14.79 -36.30
N GLY A 331 -18.74 -14.06 -37.04
CA GLY A 331 -18.92 -12.62 -36.88
C GLY A 331 -19.41 -12.23 -35.48
N VAL A 332 -20.42 -12.95 -34.94
CA VAL A 332 -20.94 -12.70 -33.59
C VAL A 332 -19.93 -13.10 -32.51
N ALA A 333 -19.19 -14.20 -32.70
CA ALA A 333 -18.09 -14.57 -31.81
C ALA A 333 -16.99 -13.51 -31.79
N PHE A 334 -16.62 -12.96 -32.95
CA PHE A 334 -15.64 -11.87 -33.04
C PHE A 334 -16.10 -10.62 -32.28
N GLN A 335 -17.34 -10.18 -32.49
CA GLN A 335 -17.90 -9.05 -31.75
C GLN A 335 -17.90 -9.33 -30.24
N LEU A 336 -18.29 -10.53 -29.81
CA LEU A 336 -18.23 -10.93 -28.39
C LEU A 336 -16.81 -10.86 -27.82
N VAL A 337 -15.80 -11.26 -28.57
CA VAL A 337 -14.39 -11.15 -28.16
C VAL A 337 -13.98 -9.69 -28.00
N GLU A 338 -14.32 -8.83 -28.97
CA GLU A 338 -14.03 -7.38 -28.89
C GLU A 338 -14.72 -6.70 -27.68
N ALA A 339 -15.91 -7.16 -27.34
CA ALA A 339 -16.65 -6.68 -26.17
C ALA A 339 -16.30 -7.42 -24.87
N MET A 340 -15.24 -8.24 -24.88
CA MET A 340 -14.77 -9.02 -23.72
C MET A 340 -15.88 -9.88 -23.08
N GLY A 341 -16.78 -10.38 -23.92
CA GLY A 341 -17.81 -11.36 -23.64
C GLY A 341 -19.12 -10.82 -23.07
N VAL A 342 -19.37 -9.50 -23.11
CA VAL A 342 -20.63 -8.89 -22.68
C VAL A 342 -21.07 -7.83 -23.69
N ILE A 343 -22.17 -8.08 -24.41
CA ILE A 343 -22.72 -7.16 -25.41
C ILE A 343 -24.20 -6.89 -25.15
N PRO A 344 -24.62 -5.61 -25.05
CA PRO A 344 -26.04 -5.27 -25.08
C PRO A 344 -26.68 -5.75 -26.39
N ARG A 345 -27.71 -6.59 -26.31
CA ARG A 345 -28.35 -7.24 -27.46
C ARG A 345 -28.81 -6.23 -28.51
N ALA A 346 -29.20 -5.03 -28.09
CA ALA A 346 -29.61 -3.95 -28.98
C ALA A 346 -28.54 -3.58 -30.03
N GLN A 347 -27.25 -3.72 -29.70
CA GLN A 347 -26.14 -3.40 -30.62
C GLN A 347 -26.03 -4.39 -31.78
N ILE A 348 -26.37 -5.66 -31.55
CA ILE A 348 -26.21 -6.76 -32.51
C ILE A 348 -27.53 -7.44 -32.86
N ALA A 349 -28.65 -6.73 -32.71
CA ALA A 349 -29.99 -7.32 -32.80
C ALA A 349 -30.29 -7.96 -34.17
N ASN A 350 -29.79 -7.36 -35.26
CA ASN A 350 -29.97 -7.87 -36.62
C ASN A 350 -29.21 -9.20 -36.81
N ASP A 351 -27.96 -9.26 -36.37
CA ASP A 351 -27.13 -10.47 -36.45
C ASP A 351 -27.74 -11.60 -35.62
N ILE A 352 -28.20 -11.29 -34.40
CA ILE A 352 -28.87 -12.26 -33.52
C ILE A 352 -30.18 -12.76 -34.14
N LYS A 353 -30.93 -11.91 -34.85
CA LYS A 353 -32.16 -12.32 -35.54
C LYS A 353 -31.88 -13.19 -36.76
N ALA A 354 -30.80 -12.94 -37.49
CA ALA A 354 -30.40 -13.67 -38.69
C ALA A 354 -29.67 -15.00 -38.39
N LEU A 355 -29.15 -15.18 -37.17
CA LEU A 355 -28.56 -16.43 -36.70
C LEU A 355 -29.58 -17.59 -36.67
N ASP A 356 -29.26 -18.67 -37.38
CA ASP A 356 -30.02 -19.92 -37.33
C ASP A 356 -29.80 -20.69 -36.01
N GLN A 357 -30.56 -21.77 -35.82
CA GLN A 357 -30.54 -22.51 -34.57
C GLN A 357 -29.25 -23.31 -34.36
N ASP A 358 -28.62 -23.78 -35.45
CA ASP A 358 -27.36 -24.53 -35.40
C ASP A 358 -26.21 -23.62 -35.00
N ALA A 359 -26.10 -22.42 -35.58
CA ALA A 359 -25.11 -21.42 -35.18
C ALA A 359 -25.29 -20.95 -33.73
N ARG A 360 -26.54 -20.76 -33.28
CA ARG A 360 -26.81 -20.49 -31.85
C ARG A 360 -26.41 -21.67 -30.99
N GLY A 361 -26.63 -22.90 -31.45
CA GLY A 361 -26.19 -24.12 -30.79
C GLY A 361 -24.68 -24.16 -30.60
N MET A 362 -23.90 -23.83 -31.64
CA MET A 362 -22.44 -23.74 -31.58
C MET A 362 -21.97 -22.70 -30.56
N LEU A 363 -22.54 -21.49 -30.58
CA LEU A 363 -22.19 -20.44 -29.60
C LEU A 363 -22.57 -20.83 -28.16
N ARG A 364 -23.70 -21.53 -27.96
CA ARG A 364 -24.10 -22.05 -26.64
C ARG A 364 -23.14 -23.12 -26.12
N LYS A 365 -22.51 -23.93 -26.98
CA LYS A 365 -21.47 -24.89 -26.56
C LYS A 365 -20.26 -24.18 -25.94
N HIS A 366 -19.95 -22.97 -26.38
CA HIS A 366 -18.94 -22.09 -25.77
C HIS A 366 -19.44 -21.34 -24.52
N GLY A 367 -20.68 -21.59 -24.09
CA GLY A 367 -21.28 -21.00 -22.90
C GLY A 367 -22.00 -19.66 -23.13
N VAL A 368 -22.14 -19.20 -24.38
CA VAL A 368 -22.83 -17.94 -24.69
C VAL A 368 -24.32 -18.05 -24.34
N ARG A 369 -24.81 -17.08 -23.54
CA ARG A 369 -26.22 -16.90 -23.22
C ARG A 369 -26.83 -15.82 -24.09
N PHE A 370 -27.97 -16.15 -24.69
CA PHE A 370 -28.77 -15.23 -25.50
C PHE A 370 -29.89 -14.65 -24.65
N GLY A 371 -29.58 -13.61 -23.88
CA GLY A 371 -30.55 -12.90 -23.05
C GLY A 371 -31.53 -12.04 -23.85
N GLN A 372 -32.55 -11.54 -23.17
CA GLN A 372 -33.46 -10.51 -23.64
C GLN A 372 -32.75 -9.17 -23.87
N PHE A 373 -31.89 -8.76 -22.94
CA PHE A 373 -31.23 -7.45 -22.95
C PHE A 373 -29.76 -7.55 -23.36
N THR A 374 -29.08 -8.65 -23.04
CA THR A 374 -27.64 -8.82 -23.19
C THR A 374 -27.29 -10.21 -23.74
N ILE A 375 -26.30 -10.25 -24.64
CA ILE A 375 -25.63 -11.48 -25.06
C ILE A 375 -24.30 -11.56 -24.31
N PHE A 376 -24.10 -12.61 -23.51
CA PHE A 376 -22.97 -12.65 -22.57
C PHE A 376 -22.50 -14.06 -22.23
N LEU A 377 -21.30 -14.14 -21.65
CA LEU A 377 -20.74 -15.35 -21.06
C LEU A 377 -20.87 -15.29 -19.52
N PRO A 378 -21.70 -16.15 -18.88
CA PRO A 378 -21.93 -16.10 -17.44
C PRO A 378 -20.67 -16.23 -16.59
N LEU A 379 -19.71 -17.05 -17.04
CA LEU A 379 -18.44 -17.24 -16.33
C LEU A 379 -17.63 -15.95 -16.23
N LEU A 380 -17.77 -15.03 -17.19
CA LEU A 380 -17.07 -13.75 -17.20
C LEU A 380 -17.75 -12.68 -16.34
N LEU A 381 -18.93 -12.94 -15.78
CA LEU A 381 -19.58 -12.04 -14.81
C LEU A 381 -19.12 -12.31 -13.38
N LYS A 382 -18.34 -13.37 -13.14
CA LYS A 382 -17.74 -13.62 -11.82
C LYS A 382 -16.78 -12.48 -11.43
N PRO A 383 -16.53 -12.26 -10.12
CA PRO A 383 -15.73 -11.12 -9.67
C PRO A 383 -14.32 -11.05 -10.27
N ALA A 384 -13.58 -12.16 -10.30
CA ALA A 384 -12.19 -12.17 -10.80
C ALA A 384 -12.08 -11.84 -12.31
N PRO A 385 -12.86 -12.47 -13.22
CA PRO A 385 -12.91 -12.05 -14.62
C PRO A 385 -13.38 -10.61 -14.82
N THR A 386 -14.36 -10.13 -14.05
CA THR A 386 -14.86 -8.75 -14.14
C THR A 386 -13.77 -7.74 -13.76
N ARG A 387 -13.04 -7.95 -12.66
CA ARG A 387 -11.91 -7.10 -12.24
C ARG A 387 -10.86 -7.02 -13.34
N LEU A 388 -10.48 -8.16 -13.93
CA LEU A 388 -9.51 -8.19 -15.02
C LEU A 388 -10.04 -7.54 -16.31
N ARG A 389 -11.32 -7.73 -16.65
CA ARG A 389 -11.97 -7.09 -17.81
C ARG A 389 -11.89 -5.57 -17.71
N LEU A 390 -12.19 -5.00 -16.55
CA LEU A 390 -12.13 -3.56 -16.32
C LEU A 390 -10.70 -3.02 -16.49
N VAL A 391 -9.70 -3.71 -15.93
CA VAL A 391 -8.29 -3.35 -16.13
C VAL A 391 -7.92 -3.38 -17.61
N LEU A 392 -8.14 -4.50 -18.30
CA LEU A 392 -7.77 -4.67 -19.70
C LEU A 392 -8.45 -3.64 -20.61
N ARG A 393 -9.74 -3.38 -20.38
CA ARG A 393 -10.52 -2.42 -21.17
C ARG A 393 -10.02 -1.00 -20.97
N SER A 394 -9.85 -0.58 -19.72
CA SER A 394 -9.37 0.77 -19.38
C SER A 394 -7.99 1.04 -19.98
N LEU A 395 -7.15 0.01 -19.94
CA LEU A 395 -5.79 0.06 -20.44
C LEU A 395 -5.74 0.11 -21.98
N HIS A 396 -6.67 -0.58 -22.67
CA HIS A 396 -6.82 -0.49 -24.12
C HIS A 396 -7.40 0.87 -24.57
N GLU A 397 -8.35 1.42 -23.82
CA GLU A 397 -8.92 2.75 -24.07
C GLU A 397 -7.97 3.89 -23.71
N GLY A 398 -6.94 3.61 -22.90
CA GLY A 398 -5.96 4.59 -22.45
C GLY A 398 -6.52 5.57 -21.43
N LEU A 399 -7.37 5.07 -20.52
CA LEU A 399 -7.90 5.87 -19.40
C LEU A 399 -6.79 6.13 -18.38
N ASP A 400 -6.80 7.32 -17.78
CA ASP A 400 -5.87 7.66 -16.69
C ASP A 400 -6.30 7.04 -15.34
N GLU A 401 -7.61 6.94 -15.12
CA GLU A 401 -8.22 6.37 -13.92
C GLU A 401 -9.12 5.19 -14.31
N PHE A 402 -8.83 4.02 -13.76
CA PHE A 402 -9.57 2.81 -14.11
C PHE A 402 -10.81 2.68 -13.22
N PRO A 403 -11.99 2.39 -13.79
CA PRO A 403 -13.19 2.11 -13.00
C PRO A 403 -12.98 0.91 -12.07
N GLU A 404 -13.35 1.08 -10.80
CA GLU A 404 -13.31 0.02 -9.81
C GLU A 404 -14.41 -1.03 -10.04
N SER A 405 -14.11 -2.29 -9.72
CA SER A 405 -15.12 -3.35 -9.78
C SER A 405 -16.09 -3.18 -8.62
N PRO A 406 -17.41 -3.23 -8.86
CA PRO A 406 -18.38 -3.24 -7.77
C PRO A 406 -18.12 -4.38 -6.76
N PRO A 407 -18.43 -4.19 -5.46
CA PRO A 407 -18.27 -5.22 -4.45
C PRO A 407 -19.00 -6.52 -4.83
N PRO A 408 -18.37 -7.69 -4.59
CA PRO A 408 -18.98 -8.97 -4.92
C PRO A 408 -20.26 -9.19 -4.13
N GLY A 409 -21.25 -9.85 -4.75
CA GLY A 409 -22.53 -10.20 -4.12
C GLY A 409 -23.63 -9.17 -4.30
N LEU A 410 -23.32 -7.92 -4.66
CA LEU A 410 -24.35 -6.91 -4.93
C LEU A 410 -25.10 -7.20 -6.23
N VAL A 411 -26.43 -7.33 -6.13
CA VAL A 411 -27.30 -7.54 -7.28
C VAL A 411 -27.62 -6.23 -8.01
N THR A 412 -27.80 -5.15 -7.25
CA THR A 412 -27.99 -3.81 -7.81
C THR A 412 -27.04 -2.81 -7.18
N ILE A 413 -26.63 -1.83 -7.96
CA ILE A 413 -25.77 -0.71 -7.55
C ILE A 413 -26.41 0.63 -7.96
N PRO A 414 -26.08 1.75 -7.31
CA PRO A 414 -26.55 3.06 -7.76
C PRO A 414 -26.08 3.36 -9.19
N HIS A 415 -26.98 3.91 -10.00
CA HIS A 415 -26.67 4.41 -11.34
C HIS A 415 -26.41 5.92 -11.26
N ILE A 416 -25.15 6.29 -11.36
CA ILE A 416 -24.68 7.67 -11.31
C ILE A 416 -24.69 8.21 -12.74
N THR A 417 -25.42 9.29 -12.98
CA THR A 417 -25.66 9.84 -14.33
C THR A 417 -24.39 10.31 -15.03
N ASP A 418 -23.39 10.74 -14.26
CA ASP A 418 -22.10 11.22 -14.80
C ASP A 418 -21.18 10.07 -15.26
N VAL A 419 -21.47 8.83 -14.84
CA VAL A 419 -20.68 7.66 -15.24
C VAL A 419 -21.21 7.10 -16.55
N PRO A 420 -20.38 6.93 -17.59
CA PRO A 420 -20.82 6.36 -18.86
C PRO A 420 -21.47 4.98 -18.70
N GLY A 421 -22.63 4.77 -19.33
CA GLY A 421 -23.35 3.48 -19.28
C GLY A 421 -22.53 2.27 -19.76
N ALA A 422 -21.51 2.51 -20.60
CA ALA A 422 -20.56 1.48 -21.02
C ALA A 422 -19.75 0.90 -19.86
N HIS A 423 -19.40 1.71 -18.85
CA HIS A 423 -18.65 1.24 -17.67
C HIS A 423 -19.48 0.24 -16.86
N TYR A 424 -20.77 0.50 -16.68
CA TYR A 424 -21.68 -0.44 -16.04
C TYR A 424 -21.74 -1.77 -16.81
N THR A 425 -21.86 -1.70 -18.14
CA THR A 425 -21.91 -2.91 -18.98
C THR A 425 -20.63 -3.73 -18.84
N MET A 426 -19.47 -3.07 -18.87
CA MET A 426 -18.17 -3.73 -18.66
C MET A 426 -18.00 -4.26 -17.23
N ALA A 427 -18.61 -3.64 -16.22
CA ALA A 427 -18.67 -4.16 -14.87
C ALA A 427 -19.67 -5.33 -14.72
N GLY A 428 -20.45 -5.66 -15.75
CA GLY A 428 -21.45 -6.73 -15.70
C GLY A 428 -22.83 -6.29 -15.20
N TYR A 429 -23.12 -4.99 -15.27
CA TYR A 429 -24.39 -4.38 -14.85
C TYR A 429 -25.09 -3.66 -16.01
N HIS A 430 -26.41 -3.60 -15.94
CA HIS A 430 -27.25 -2.90 -16.88
C HIS A 430 -27.95 -1.73 -16.17
N PRO A 431 -27.71 -0.48 -16.62
CA PRO A 431 -28.42 0.68 -16.08
C PRO A 431 -29.93 0.60 -16.33
N ALA A 432 -30.74 0.75 -15.27
CA ALA A 432 -32.19 0.72 -15.30
C ALA A 432 -32.76 1.67 -14.22
N GLY A 433 -33.11 2.89 -14.63
CA GLY A 433 -33.61 3.92 -13.71
C GLY A 433 -32.48 4.53 -12.89
N ALA A 434 -32.71 4.72 -11.59
CA ALA A 434 -31.73 5.21 -10.62
C ALA A 434 -30.73 4.13 -10.16
N ARG A 435 -30.88 2.88 -10.61
CA ARG A 435 -29.99 1.76 -10.27
C ARG A 435 -29.47 1.05 -11.52
N ALA A 436 -28.41 0.27 -11.36
CA ALA A 436 -27.93 -0.68 -12.36
C ALA A 436 -28.03 -2.08 -11.77
N ILE A 437 -28.57 -3.03 -12.54
CA ILE A 437 -28.79 -4.41 -12.11
C ILE A 437 -27.80 -5.36 -12.78
N ARG A 438 -27.30 -6.35 -12.04
CA ARG A 438 -26.36 -7.35 -12.56
C ARG A 438 -27.01 -8.11 -13.71
N ILE A 439 -26.27 -8.28 -14.81
CA ILE A 439 -26.79 -8.76 -16.10
C ILE A 439 -27.41 -10.16 -15.98
N ASP A 440 -26.80 -11.08 -15.25
CA ASP A 440 -27.36 -12.42 -15.05
C ASP A 440 -28.69 -12.41 -14.28
N MET A 441 -28.85 -11.53 -13.28
CA MET A 441 -30.11 -11.37 -12.54
C MET A 441 -31.17 -10.66 -13.37
N LEU A 442 -30.77 -9.66 -14.15
CA LEU A 442 -31.68 -9.01 -15.12
C LEU A 442 -32.25 -10.02 -16.12
N GLU A 443 -31.43 -10.94 -16.60
CA GLU A 443 -31.89 -11.94 -17.58
C GLU A 443 -32.80 -12.99 -16.94
N ARG A 444 -32.57 -13.36 -15.67
CA ARG A 444 -33.52 -14.17 -14.89
C ARG A 444 -34.85 -13.44 -14.66
N LEU A 445 -34.78 -12.15 -14.34
CA LEU A 445 -35.98 -11.32 -14.23
C LEU A 445 -36.72 -11.29 -15.56
N ALA A 446 -36.01 -11.10 -16.68
CA ALA A 446 -36.61 -11.13 -18.01
C ALA A 446 -37.31 -12.46 -18.32
N ASP A 447 -36.76 -13.59 -17.87
CA ASP A 447 -37.37 -14.90 -18.02
C ASP A 447 -38.68 -15.02 -17.21
N LEU A 448 -38.72 -14.53 -15.96
CA LEU A 448 -39.95 -14.48 -15.16
C LEU A 448 -41.02 -13.57 -15.80
N LEU A 449 -40.59 -12.40 -16.28
CA LEU A 449 -41.47 -11.42 -16.92
C LEU A 449 -42.12 -11.94 -18.21
N ARG A 450 -41.53 -12.94 -18.89
CA ARG A 450 -42.14 -13.57 -20.07
C ARG A 450 -43.37 -14.41 -19.74
N ALA A 451 -43.46 -14.94 -18.52
CA ALA A 451 -44.63 -15.69 -18.07
C ALA A 451 -45.80 -14.77 -17.66
N CYS A 452 -45.52 -13.47 -17.43
CA CYS A 452 -46.51 -12.49 -17.01
C CYS A 452 -47.26 -11.87 -18.20
N ASP A 453 -48.53 -11.51 -18.00
CA ASP A 453 -49.31 -10.75 -18.98
C ASP A 453 -48.95 -9.26 -18.92
N SER A 454 -47.85 -8.91 -19.58
CA SER A 454 -47.35 -7.54 -19.68
C SER A 454 -48.28 -6.56 -20.42
N ARG A 455 -49.34 -7.03 -21.10
CA ARG A 455 -50.29 -6.17 -21.81
C ARG A 455 -51.44 -5.72 -20.92
N THR A 456 -52.02 -6.62 -20.14
CA THR A 456 -53.09 -6.29 -19.17
C THR A 456 -52.52 -5.73 -17.88
N GLY A 457 -51.29 -6.11 -17.53
CA GLY A 457 -50.59 -5.65 -16.35
C GLY A 457 -50.40 -6.78 -15.34
N PHE A 458 -49.29 -6.74 -14.60
CA PHE A 458 -49.00 -7.72 -13.54
C PHE A 458 -48.47 -7.03 -12.28
N GLU A 459 -48.63 -7.67 -11.13
CA GLU A 459 -48.05 -7.21 -9.86
C GLU A 459 -46.67 -7.85 -9.62
N ALA A 460 -45.79 -7.16 -8.90
CA ALA A 460 -44.49 -7.73 -8.52
C ALA A 460 -44.68 -8.94 -7.61
N THR A 461 -44.05 -10.07 -7.95
CA THR A 461 -44.03 -11.25 -7.07
C THR A 461 -42.88 -11.16 -6.06
N PRO A 462 -42.97 -11.84 -4.90
CA PRO A 462 -41.87 -11.91 -3.94
C PRO A 462 -40.55 -12.40 -4.56
N ASP A 463 -40.63 -13.34 -5.52
CA ASP A 463 -39.46 -13.84 -6.25
C ASP A 463 -38.78 -12.74 -7.06
N MET A 464 -39.53 -11.86 -7.74
CA MET A 464 -38.97 -10.75 -8.50
C MET A 464 -38.23 -9.73 -7.62
N LEU A 465 -38.76 -9.45 -6.43
CA LEU A 465 -38.11 -8.57 -5.46
C LEU A 465 -36.84 -9.22 -4.89
N SER A 466 -36.90 -10.52 -4.59
CA SER A 466 -35.77 -11.29 -4.07
C SER A 466 -34.60 -11.34 -5.06
N ILE A 467 -34.86 -11.66 -6.34
CA ILE A 467 -33.78 -11.77 -7.35
C ILE A 467 -33.16 -10.42 -7.72
N THR A 468 -33.86 -9.31 -7.46
CA THR A 468 -33.35 -7.95 -7.72
C THR A 468 -32.74 -7.32 -6.47
N GLY A 469 -33.05 -7.83 -5.27
CA GLY A 469 -32.62 -7.27 -4.00
C GLY A 469 -33.10 -5.83 -3.81
N THR A 470 -34.29 -5.51 -4.30
CA THR A 470 -34.85 -4.15 -4.26
C THR A 470 -36.13 -4.09 -3.42
N THR A 471 -36.37 -2.93 -2.80
CA THR A 471 -37.68 -2.62 -2.22
C THR A 471 -38.72 -2.44 -3.32
N LEU A 472 -40.01 -2.50 -2.98
CA LEU A 472 -41.11 -2.38 -3.95
C LEU A 472 -41.03 -1.06 -4.76
N GLU A 473 -40.68 0.05 -4.12
CA GLU A 473 -40.51 1.35 -4.79
C GLU A 473 -39.28 1.38 -5.71
N GLN A 474 -38.16 0.81 -5.26
CA GLN A 474 -36.95 0.70 -6.08
C GLN A 474 -37.15 -0.25 -7.27
N PHE A 475 -37.92 -1.32 -7.08
CA PHE A 475 -38.31 -2.23 -8.14
C PHE A 475 -39.18 -1.51 -9.18
N ALA A 476 -40.09 -0.64 -8.74
CA ALA A 476 -40.91 0.16 -9.63
C ALA A 476 -40.07 1.08 -10.53
N ASP A 477 -39.11 1.81 -9.95
CA ASP A 477 -38.15 2.63 -10.71
C ASP A 477 -37.28 1.81 -11.67
N LEU A 478 -36.79 0.64 -11.21
CA LEU A 478 -36.01 -0.28 -12.04
C LEU A 478 -36.81 -0.76 -13.26
N MET A 479 -38.07 -1.17 -13.05
CA MET A 479 -38.97 -1.61 -14.12
C MET A 479 -39.30 -0.48 -15.09
N GLN A 480 -39.45 0.76 -14.60
CA GLN A 480 -39.56 1.95 -15.46
C GLN A 480 -38.31 2.18 -16.31
N GLY A 481 -37.13 1.93 -15.73
CA GLY A 481 -35.86 1.93 -16.44
C GLY A 481 -35.78 0.90 -17.57
N LEU A 482 -36.40 -0.27 -17.38
CA LEU A 482 -36.47 -1.36 -18.37
C LEU A 482 -37.56 -1.16 -19.45
N GLY A 483 -38.39 -0.12 -19.33
CA GLY A 483 -39.42 0.21 -20.32
C GLY A 483 -40.84 -0.27 -19.96
N TYR A 484 -41.10 -0.56 -18.68
CA TYR A 484 -42.46 -0.79 -18.18
C TYR A 484 -43.04 0.51 -17.60
N ALA A 485 -44.36 0.71 -17.65
CA ALA A 485 -45.04 1.67 -16.81
C ALA A 485 -45.31 1.02 -15.44
N ALA A 486 -45.22 1.79 -14.36
CA ALA A 486 -45.55 1.32 -13.02
C ALA A 486 -46.62 2.23 -12.42
N GLU A 487 -47.80 1.69 -12.14
CA GLU A 487 -48.92 2.40 -11.53
C GLU A 487 -49.04 2.00 -10.06
N ARG A 488 -49.02 2.97 -9.15
CA ARG A 488 -49.13 2.74 -7.70
C ARG A 488 -50.59 2.59 -7.30
N GLY A 489 -50.91 1.49 -6.62
CA GLY A 489 -52.21 1.24 -5.99
C GLY A 489 -52.05 1.01 -4.48
N GLU A 490 -53.14 1.21 -3.73
CA GLU A 490 -53.21 0.96 -2.29
C GLU A 490 -54.43 0.06 -2.04
N ARG A 491 -54.22 -1.06 -1.32
CA ARG A 491 -55.30 -1.98 -0.91
C ARG A 491 -55.15 -2.35 0.55
N GLU A 492 -56.25 -2.70 1.22
CA GLU A 492 -56.18 -3.21 2.59
C GLU A 492 -55.48 -4.58 2.62
N LYS A 493 -54.51 -4.76 3.53
CA LYS A 493 -53.72 -5.98 3.65
C LYS A 493 -54.60 -7.15 4.10
N VAL A 494 -55.01 -7.99 3.15
CA VAL A 494 -55.67 -9.27 3.47
C VAL A 494 -54.60 -10.26 3.92
N LYS A 495 -54.58 -10.58 5.22
CA LYS A 495 -53.77 -11.70 5.74
C LYS A 495 -54.20 -12.98 5.00
N PRO A 496 -53.28 -13.79 4.45
CA PRO A 496 -53.63 -15.13 4.01
C PRO A 496 -54.19 -15.89 5.22
N ALA A 497 -55.41 -16.44 5.07
CA ALA A 497 -55.93 -17.36 6.06
C ALA A 497 -54.95 -18.53 6.18
N VAL A 498 -54.42 -18.74 7.37
CA VAL A 498 -53.64 -19.93 7.71
C VAL A 498 -54.63 -21.09 7.62
N ASP A 499 -54.48 -21.95 6.62
CA ASP A 499 -55.17 -23.24 6.61
C ASP A 499 -54.72 -24.02 7.85
N ALA A 500 -55.62 -24.11 8.83
CA ALA A 500 -55.45 -24.93 10.01
C ALA A 500 -55.42 -26.41 9.59
N PRO A 501 -54.44 -27.22 10.03
CA PRO A 501 -54.47 -28.64 9.79
C PRO A 501 -55.60 -29.27 10.61
N ALA A 502 -56.58 -29.85 9.91
CA ALA A 502 -57.58 -30.71 10.52
C ALA A 502 -56.89 -31.98 11.04
N ALA A 503 -56.87 -32.10 12.36
CA ALA A 503 -56.56 -33.34 13.06
C ALA A 503 -57.85 -34.16 13.15
N ASP A 504 -57.90 -35.29 12.44
CA ASP A 504 -58.71 -36.45 12.83
C ASP A 504 -57.81 -37.68 12.74
N GLY A 505 -57.70 -38.37 13.88
CA GLY A 505 -56.87 -39.54 14.04
C GLY A 505 -57.61 -40.81 13.62
N GLU A 506 -56.86 -41.73 13.02
CA GLU A 506 -57.09 -43.17 13.11
C GLU A 506 -55.77 -43.86 12.76
N THR A 507 -55.15 -44.50 13.77
CA THR A 507 -54.09 -45.51 13.59
C THR A 507 -54.74 -46.77 13.03
N PRO A 508 -54.06 -47.57 12.19
CA PRO A 508 -53.15 -48.57 12.77
C PRO A 508 -51.91 -48.98 11.94
N ASP A 509 -50.97 -49.49 12.72
CA ASP A 509 -49.96 -50.54 12.46
C ASP A 509 -48.71 -50.27 11.59
N ALA A 510 -47.57 -50.53 12.24
CA ALA A 510 -46.25 -50.75 11.64
C ALA A 510 -46.09 -52.24 11.27
N PRO A 511 -45.07 -52.64 10.47
CA PRO A 511 -43.79 -52.92 11.12
C PRO A 511 -42.51 -52.58 10.32
N ALA A 512 -41.43 -52.39 11.10
CA ALA A 512 -40.02 -52.80 10.89
C ALA A 512 -39.29 -52.29 9.62
N ALA A 513 -38.34 -51.37 9.74
CA ALA A 513 -36.94 -51.53 10.21
C ALA A 513 -35.96 -51.87 9.07
N GLU A 514 -34.99 -50.98 8.83
CA GLU A 514 -33.57 -51.34 8.79
C GLU A 514 -32.70 -50.08 8.99
N GLU A 515 -31.64 -50.28 9.78
CA GLU A 515 -30.80 -49.29 10.44
C GLU A 515 -29.53 -48.96 9.63
N THR A 516 -29.22 -47.65 9.48
CA THR A 516 -27.90 -46.98 9.67
C THR A 516 -26.63 -47.48 8.93
N PRO A 517 -25.41 -46.90 9.08
CA PRO A 517 -24.98 -45.57 9.58
C PRO A 517 -23.96 -44.85 8.65
N THR A 518 -23.62 -43.59 8.93
CA THR A 518 -22.22 -43.06 9.09
C THR A 518 -22.32 -41.55 9.29
N GLU A 519 -22.12 -41.04 10.51
CA GLU A 519 -20.88 -40.71 11.24
C GLU A 519 -20.37 -39.29 10.99
N ASP A 520 -20.28 -38.57 12.11
CA ASP A 520 -19.95 -37.17 12.36
C ASP A 520 -18.51 -36.77 12.03
N VAL A 521 -18.32 -35.47 11.74
CA VAL A 521 -17.24 -34.67 12.36
C VAL A 521 -17.75 -33.22 12.56
N ALA A 522 -17.88 -32.81 13.83
CA ALA A 522 -18.04 -31.44 14.32
C ALA A 522 -16.73 -30.64 14.13
N ASP A 523 -16.68 -29.31 14.09
CA ASP A 523 -16.80 -28.38 15.23
C ASP A 523 -16.60 -26.90 14.77
N PRO A 524 -16.72 -25.84 15.62
CA PRO A 524 -17.87 -24.93 15.58
C PRO A 524 -17.50 -23.44 15.34
N VAL A 525 -18.50 -22.58 15.13
CA VAL A 525 -18.38 -21.13 15.40
C VAL A 525 -19.58 -20.64 16.19
N GLU A 526 -19.27 -20.23 17.41
CA GLU A 526 -20.05 -19.49 18.40
C GLU A 526 -20.56 -18.15 17.85
N THR A 527 -21.86 -17.86 18.00
CA THR A 527 -22.33 -16.49 18.24
C THR A 527 -23.54 -16.53 19.17
N ALA A 528 -23.38 -15.86 20.31
CA ALA A 528 -24.35 -15.74 21.37
C ALA A 528 -25.62 -15.03 20.91
N SER A 529 -26.77 -15.63 21.20
CA SER A 529 -28.06 -14.96 21.23
C SER A 529 -28.57 -15.03 22.67
N ASP A 530 -28.53 -13.89 23.34
CA ASP A 530 -29.21 -13.66 24.62
C ASP A 530 -30.72 -13.74 24.39
N ALA A 531 -31.39 -14.58 25.18
CA ALA A 531 -32.84 -14.59 25.28
C ALA A 531 -33.30 -13.55 26.30
N PRO A 532 -34.50 -12.99 26.13
CA PRO A 532 -35.37 -12.80 27.28
C PRO A 532 -36.70 -13.53 27.09
N THR A 533 -36.88 -14.48 28.01
CA THR A 533 -38.08 -14.97 28.69
C THR A 533 -39.45 -14.39 28.29
N ASP A 534 -40.36 -15.31 27.97
CA ASP A 534 -41.82 -15.15 27.93
C ASP A 534 -42.38 -14.51 29.22
N THR A 535 -43.30 -13.56 29.04
CA THR A 535 -44.33 -13.22 30.03
C THR A 535 -45.64 -12.99 29.28
N PRO A 536 -46.77 -13.59 29.68
CA PRO A 536 -48.01 -13.52 28.93
C PRO A 536 -48.85 -12.29 29.26
N ASP A 537 -49.48 -11.79 28.21
CA ASP A 537 -50.72 -10.99 28.13
C ASP A 537 -50.72 -9.59 28.76
N ALA A 538 -50.66 -8.59 27.87
CA ALA A 538 -51.30 -7.31 28.09
C ALA A 538 -51.90 -6.83 26.75
N ALA A 539 -53.22 -6.90 26.66
CA ALA A 539 -54.03 -6.27 25.64
C ALA A 539 -53.56 -4.83 25.37
N GLN A 540 -53.12 -4.58 24.14
CA GLN A 540 -52.98 -3.24 23.55
C GLN A 540 -53.60 -3.23 22.14
N PRO A 541 -54.07 -2.05 21.70
CA PRO A 541 -55.22 -1.90 20.84
C PRO A 541 -54.92 -2.25 19.38
N ALA A 542 -55.98 -2.53 18.61
CA ALA A 542 -55.93 -2.61 17.16
C ALA A 542 -55.23 -1.38 16.57
N GLU A 543 -54.04 -1.60 16.00
CA GLU A 543 -53.40 -0.67 15.07
C GLU A 543 -54.17 -0.68 13.74
N PRO A 544 -54.26 0.48 13.05
CA PRO A 544 -55.16 0.69 11.92
C PRO A 544 -54.73 -0.16 10.72
N ASP A 545 -55.72 -0.48 9.89
CA ASP A 545 -55.57 -1.22 8.63
C ASP A 545 -54.30 -0.84 7.88
N ALA A 546 -53.33 -1.75 7.85
CA ALA A 546 -52.11 -1.56 7.09
C ALA A 546 -52.46 -1.58 5.60
N LEU A 547 -52.54 -0.41 4.97
CA LEU A 547 -52.64 -0.27 3.52
C LEU A 547 -51.38 -0.91 2.89
N GLU A 548 -51.56 -1.98 2.13
CA GLU A 548 -50.54 -2.58 1.28
C GLU A 548 -50.44 -1.75 -0.01
N VAL A 549 -49.29 -1.09 -0.19
CA VAL A 549 -48.94 -0.43 -1.46
C VAL A 549 -48.51 -1.51 -2.44
N PHE A 550 -49.09 -1.54 -3.63
CA PHE A 550 -48.69 -2.42 -4.73
C PHE A 550 -48.44 -1.61 -6.01
N TYR A 551 -47.71 -2.20 -6.96
CA TYR A 551 -47.51 -1.61 -8.28
C TYR A 551 -48.02 -2.57 -9.35
N THR A 552 -48.77 -2.04 -10.31
CA THR A 552 -49.16 -2.75 -11.53
C THR A 552 -48.23 -2.33 -12.67
N PHE A 553 -47.62 -3.31 -13.34
CA PHE A 553 -46.63 -3.12 -14.38
C PHE A 553 -47.19 -3.46 -15.76
N THR A 554 -47.19 -2.50 -16.68
CA THR A 554 -47.60 -2.70 -18.09
C THR A 554 -46.44 -2.38 -19.03
N TRP A 555 -46.32 -3.12 -20.13
CA TRP A 555 -45.29 -2.84 -21.13
C TRP A 555 -45.61 -1.53 -21.87
N ALA A 556 -44.77 -0.52 -21.66
CA ALA A 556 -44.93 0.81 -22.24
C ALA A 556 -43.63 1.21 -22.95
N PRO A 557 -43.41 0.80 -24.21
CA PRO A 557 -42.16 1.07 -24.89
C PRO A 557 -41.96 2.59 -24.98
N ARG A 558 -40.95 3.10 -24.28
CA ARG A 558 -40.60 4.53 -24.35
C ARG A 558 -40.34 4.89 -25.82
N PRO A 559 -40.93 5.97 -26.37
CA PRO A 559 -40.64 6.40 -27.72
C PRO A 559 -39.13 6.71 -27.81
N ARG A 560 -38.45 6.09 -28.78
CA ARG A 560 -37.04 6.36 -29.08
C ARG A 560 -36.88 7.87 -29.28
N ARG A 561 -36.28 8.57 -28.32
CA ARG A 561 -35.83 9.94 -28.51
C ARG A 561 -34.57 9.85 -29.36
N ASP A 562 -34.71 9.96 -30.67
CA ASP A 562 -33.59 10.05 -31.61
C ASP A 562 -32.67 11.22 -31.18
N ALA A 563 -31.57 10.91 -30.50
CA ALA A 563 -30.57 11.88 -30.06
C ALA A 563 -29.67 12.37 -31.20
N ASN A 564 -30.09 12.26 -32.46
CA ASN A 564 -29.31 12.75 -33.60
C ASN A 564 -30.17 13.23 -34.76
N ARG A 565 -31.04 14.22 -34.50
CA ARG A 565 -31.63 15.04 -35.56
C ARG A 565 -31.49 16.52 -35.18
N PRO A 566 -30.60 17.30 -35.84
CA PRO A 566 -30.54 18.72 -35.57
C PRO A 566 -31.84 19.38 -36.02
N ALA A 567 -32.45 20.13 -35.10
CA ALA A 567 -33.66 20.91 -35.33
C ALA A 567 -33.41 21.95 -36.42
N ARG A 568 -34.05 21.78 -37.58
CA ARG A 568 -34.06 22.77 -38.65
C ARG A 568 -35.10 23.84 -38.28
N LYS A 569 -34.64 25.01 -37.82
CA LYS A 569 -35.50 26.20 -37.73
C LYS A 569 -35.83 26.71 -39.13
N PRO A 570 -37.08 27.13 -39.40
CA PRO A 570 -37.48 27.71 -40.67
C PRO A 570 -37.33 29.24 -40.58
N ASP A 571 -36.59 29.84 -41.51
CA ASP A 571 -36.78 31.25 -41.86
C ASP A 571 -36.94 31.34 -43.38
N GLY A 572 -38.05 31.96 -43.79
CA GLY A 572 -38.29 32.45 -45.16
C GLY A 572 -37.34 33.60 -45.48
N GLU A 573 -37.25 34.16 -46.67
CA GLU A 573 -38.11 34.25 -47.85
C GLU A 573 -37.18 34.59 -49.04
N GLY A 574 -37.66 34.44 -50.27
CA GLY A 574 -37.10 35.17 -51.42
C GLY A 574 -36.71 34.33 -52.63
N ARG A 575 -37.75 33.91 -53.37
CA ARG A 575 -37.66 33.38 -54.75
C ARG A 575 -37.23 34.48 -55.74
N GLY A 576 -36.44 34.08 -56.74
CA GLY A 576 -36.33 34.81 -58.02
C GLY A 576 -35.55 34.01 -59.08
N PRO A 577 -36.05 33.75 -60.31
CA PRO A 577 -35.70 32.53 -61.08
C PRO A 577 -34.91 32.79 -62.38
N ARG A 578 -34.18 31.78 -62.89
CA ARG A 578 -34.16 31.30 -64.31
C ARG A 578 -32.97 30.36 -64.60
N LYS A 579 -33.29 29.13 -65.05
CA LYS A 579 -33.08 28.58 -66.41
C LYS A 579 -31.62 28.44 -66.89
N GLY A 580 -31.22 27.18 -67.04
CA GLY A 580 -30.79 26.65 -68.34
C GLY A 580 -29.29 26.54 -68.62
N ALA A 581 -28.98 25.44 -69.33
CA ALA A 581 -27.81 25.21 -70.20
C ALA A 581 -26.62 24.40 -69.65
N LYS A 582 -26.56 23.19 -70.20
CA LYS A 582 -25.39 22.36 -70.53
C LYS A 582 -24.13 23.16 -70.91
N GLY A 583 -22.98 22.59 -70.52
CA GLY A 583 -21.86 22.36 -71.44
C GLY A 583 -20.63 23.26 -71.27
N GLY A 584 -19.45 22.63 -71.26
CA GLY A 584 -18.21 23.27 -71.69
C GLY A 584 -17.05 23.22 -70.69
N LYS A 585 -16.11 22.28 -70.88
CA LYS A 585 -14.66 22.55 -70.74
C LYS A 585 -14.27 23.59 -71.82
N PRO A 586 -13.28 24.49 -71.62
CA PRO A 586 -11.83 24.16 -71.71
C PRO A 586 -10.94 24.96 -70.70
N LYS A 587 -9.72 24.52 -70.33
CA LYS A 587 -8.40 24.88 -70.93
C LYS A 587 -8.28 26.40 -71.18
N GLY A 588 -7.29 27.17 -70.73
CA GLY A 588 -5.97 26.96 -70.11
C GLY A 588 -5.24 28.32 -70.09
N GLU A 589 -3.94 28.29 -69.84
CA GLU A 589 -2.96 29.41 -69.83
C GLU A 589 -2.98 30.32 -68.58
N GLY A 590 -1.89 30.59 -67.87
CA GLY A 590 -0.47 30.33 -68.13
C GLY A 590 0.31 31.64 -68.05
N ARG A 591 1.25 31.75 -67.11
CA ARG A 591 2.60 32.35 -67.26
C ARG A 591 3.29 32.47 -65.89
N LYS A 592 4.45 31.80 -65.76
CA LYS A 592 5.83 32.36 -65.74
C LYS A 592 6.10 33.16 -64.46
N GLY A 593 7.16 32.96 -63.70
CA GLY A 593 8.46 32.28 -63.81
C GLY A 593 9.26 32.83 -62.61
N GLY A 594 10.28 32.19 -62.06
CA GLY A 594 11.25 31.30 -62.65
C GLY A 594 12.37 30.98 -61.66
N LYS A 595 13.19 29.98 -62.06
CA LYS A 595 14.55 29.56 -61.65
C LYS A 595 14.77 29.20 -60.17
N GLY A 596 15.41 28.07 -59.82
CA GLY A 596 16.45 27.23 -60.46
C GLY A 596 17.53 27.04 -59.37
N ASP A 597 18.14 25.89 -59.07
CA ASP A 597 18.73 24.77 -59.83
C ASP A 597 18.66 23.50 -58.93
N GLY A 598 18.42 22.27 -59.42
CA GLY A 598 19.43 21.38 -60.05
C GLY A 598 19.99 20.41 -58.98
N ARG A 599 20.01 19.07 -59.08
CA ARG A 599 20.07 18.13 -60.20
C ARG A 599 19.57 16.73 -59.76
N LYS A 600 18.91 16.06 -60.72
CA LYS A 600 18.58 14.61 -60.87
C LYS A 600 19.87 13.75 -61.11
N PRO A 601 19.84 12.39 -61.29
CA PRO A 601 18.75 11.48 -61.72
C PRO A 601 18.57 10.22 -60.83
N GLU A 602 17.40 9.57 -60.72
CA GLU A 602 16.58 8.76 -61.64
C GLU A 602 17.11 7.34 -61.97
N ARG A 603 16.35 6.35 -61.43
CA ARG A 603 16.09 4.96 -61.84
C ARG A 603 17.25 4.01 -62.13
N ASP A 604 17.20 2.84 -61.47
CA ASP A 604 16.89 1.63 -62.25
C ASP A 604 16.20 0.51 -61.44
N LYS A 605 15.38 -0.26 -62.14
CA LYS A 605 14.75 -1.50 -61.67
C LYS A 605 15.80 -2.62 -61.67
N ARG A 606 15.80 -3.50 -60.66
CA ARG A 606 15.91 -4.97 -60.84
C ARG A 606 15.94 -5.73 -59.51
N SER A 607 15.23 -6.85 -59.55
CA SER A 607 15.23 -8.01 -58.68
C SER A 607 16.61 -8.51 -58.24
N ALA A 608 16.74 -8.93 -56.98
CA ALA A 608 17.76 -9.87 -56.49
C ALA A 608 17.13 -10.67 -55.34
N GLN A 609 16.82 -11.97 -55.48
CA GLN A 609 17.71 -13.15 -55.42
C GLN A 609 18.52 -13.29 -54.12
N ALA A 610 18.40 -14.50 -53.57
CA ALA A 610 18.82 -14.96 -52.27
C ALA A 610 20.33 -14.87 -52.00
N ALA A 611 20.70 -14.51 -50.77
CA ALA A 611 22.05 -14.65 -50.25
C ALA A 611 22.10 -15.83 -49.25
N LYS A 612 22.91 -16.84 -49.59
CA LYS A 612 23.43 -17.88 -48.69
C LYS A 612 24.73 -17.38 -48.02
N PRO A 613 25.17 -18.02 -46.92
CA PRO A 613 25.89 -17.37 -45.81
C PRO A 613 27.39 -17.21 -46.03
N GLN A 614 27.99 -16.22 -45.36
CA GLN A 614 29.44 -16.04 -45.27
C GLN A 614 30.07 -17.14 -44.39
N ARG A 615 31.22 -17.64 -44.83
CA ARG A 615 32.08 -18.63 -44.16
C ARG A 615 32.67 -18.05 -42.86
N ILE A 616 32.76 -18.91 -41.84
CA ILE A 616 33.42 -18.64 -40.55
C ILE A 616 34.94 -18.61 -40.77
N ASP A 617 35.59 -17.63 -40.13
CA ASP A 617 37.03 -17.40 -40.09
C ASP A 617 37.77 -18.55 -39.36
N PRO A 618 38.76 -19.21 -39.99
CA PRO A 618 39.42 -20.40 -39.43
C PRO A 618 40.36 -20.16 -38.23
N ASP A 619 40.60 -18.92 -37.81
CA ASP A 619 41.43 -18.61 -36.64
C ASP A 619 40.63 -18.04 -35.44
N ASN A 620 39.32 -18.33 -35.36
CA ASN A 620 38.51 -18.00 -34.19
C ASN A 620 38.78 -19.00 -33.03
N PRO A 621 39.30 -18.55 -31.86
CA PRO A 621 39.65 -19.42 -30.73
C PRO A 621 38.45 -20.13 -30.06
N PHE A 622 37.21 -19.86 -30.48
CA PHE A 622 36.00 -20.51 -29.97
C PHE A 622 35.46 -21.68 -30.81
N ALA A 623 36.10 -22.02 -31.94
CA ALA A 623 35.68 -23.15 -32.80
C ALA A 623 36.02 -24.54 -32.21
N ALA A 624 36.97 -24.63 -31.27
CA ALA A 624 37.39 -25.90 -30.66
C ALA A 624 36.45 -26.41 -29.56
N ALA A 625 35.56 -25.56 -29.01
CA ALA A 625 34.63 -25.96 -27.94
C ALA A 625 33.28 -26.49 -28.47
N LEU A 626 32.97 -26.28 -29.76
CA LEU A 626 31.68 -26.68 -30.36
C LEU A 626 31.74 -28.01 -31.13
N ALA A 627 32.90 -28.68 -31.19
CA ALA A 627 33.07 -29.98 -31.85
C ALA A 627 32.76 -31.20 -30.95
N GLY A 628 32.39 -30.99 -29.68
CA GLY A 628 32.30 -32.04 -28.67
C GLY A 628 30.93 -32.69 -28.42
N PHE A 629 29.83 -32.16 -28.98
CA PHE A 629 28.49 -32.71 -28.73
C PHE A 629 27.79 -33.10 -30.04
N LYS A 630 28.17 -34.28 -30.56
CA LYS A 630 27.32 -35.03 -31.49
C LYS A 630 26.48 -36.03 -30.71
N THR A 631 25.17 -35.87 -30.89
CA THR A 631 24.05 -36.80 -30.72
C THR A 631 24.41 -38.29 -30.79
N LYS A 632 23.82 -39.07 -29.87
CA LYS A 632 23.47 -40.47 -30.10
C LYS A 632 21.96 -40.63 -29.85
N ASP A 633 21.30 -41.04 -30.93
CA ASP A 633 20.12 -41.91 -31.09
C ASP A 633 19.02 -41.93 -30.03
#